data_AF-A0A953NXC0-F1
#
_entry.id   AF-A0A953NXC0-F1
#
_cell.length_a   1.000
_cell.length_b   1.000
_cell.length_c   1.000
_cell.angle_alpha   90.00
_cell.angle_beta   90.00
_cell.angle_gamma   90.00
#
_symmetry.space_group_name_H-M   'P 1'
#
loop_
_entity.id
_entity.type
_entity.pdbx_description
1 polymer ?
#
loop_
_entity_poly.entity_id
_entity_poly.type
_entity_poly.pdbx_seq_one_letter_code
_entity_poly.pdbx_strand_id
1 'polypeptide(L)'
;MSIRTRSLIEARSRMVRLAGLLLLSLLVMANSATAQLPIPASTQFDITGFIQEATLDPTCTADAHCGGTIKVNGHVVVVPRETIVILPANALTWQEIFVQAPAPYGVGTVPPSTGLALADLPAPLTTYEAQIIGNRVISGGTDRYIAGLIYISQHALNSGNGFINFIDYNLGEMRVGGTLGDNTTGTRVRINDPVGRFGRVMSPDVRFTVDADNPTIASATGFPMCLPRVNPALAADALCLQSQRPAAVPPAVGFSTNIQMNDPVNLPGVPPDATIQVPFEVGDWVTFAGTLVQDGLTPTAGPWPGIANTYISAHTISNNIAVYTWPGTNPAYVATEVTIIGTGGLTVVGAGEAVIRTRFEGMTTDVDPTGLNQRKIHLYGIDLNPLTGATSDRDWGNIGVDPGPPNGAVKGRWRFRPPCLPFGSVPAKPDKDCVMNAAGSFLPPTREVRAVIEGAWTPAGPQTTYANGIIAGQYHAPILEYIFPENVPGAPIVENNFNSIPFLAQGGYTSSAGTLVGQLNPWPSNIVPAPACAPPVANAGGPYVVSSGGTVGLSGSSGGTGPFTFFWTVAAGTLSDATLAAPNYTAPQVAAQTVVNASLTATNSCGVSTANATVTVNPALAPVVNPIAPQAVDSGSSGTFAVTASDSNVPASVPLTWSVTQTGTPTLLGLAISPTGPGAAAVTYTAPSGVLTVSVVTVTVTATNAAGVLSAPVSIDVTINPAGVVCVAPVANAGGPYSVNSGASVTLAGSSTGTAPITFSWASPIAGTIAPLSSASATYTAPVVAAQTVVNVSLTATNSCGSSTAGSTVIVNAALAPTVNPVAPISVFSGAAGNFTVSGADPNIPALTPLTFTVTQAPAGTLLNFTVTQNPPTGATVSFTAPTLPIGQVVPTVVQLTITDRNTAPLTSASVTTSVTVNPLPDVITVTAAEYRTGKQRLILTATSSVNSPNVVLKLQPYLTTTGTVYNPDPAAGGVGNVFTLAAGVYTLDVVGAPEPAVPPARPMDVKSNLNGDSGAFGLTRIRQ
;
A
#
# COMPACT_ATOMS: atom_id res chain seq x y z
N MET A 1 -43.47 27.77 82.99
CA MET A 1 -43.62 28.17 81.57
C MET A 1 -42.55 27.48 80.73
N SER A 2 -42.68 26.17 80.41
CA SER A 2 -41.78 25.48 79.45
C SER A 2 -42.22 24.03 79.16
N ILE A 3 -43.49 23.77 78.84
CA ILE A 3 -43.93 22.42 78.43
C ILE A 3 -44.73 22.42 77.11
N ARG A 4 -45.12 23.58 76.57
CA ARG A 4 -45.93 23.67 75.33
C ARG A 4 -45.15 23.90 74.02
N THR A 5 -43.83 23.94 74.02
CA THR A 5 -43.01 24.19 72.81
C THR A 5 -42.32 22.95 72.24
N ARG A 6 -42.29 21.80 72.93
CA ARG A 6 -41.66 20.57 72.40
C ARG A 6 -42.56 19.75 71.46
N SER A 7 -43.87 19.77 71.65
CA SER A 7 -44.81 18.92 70.89
C SER A 7 -45.03 19.37 69.43
N LEU A 8 -44.97 20.67 69.13
CA LEU A 8 -45.24 21.20 67.79
C LEU A 8 -44.04 21.08 66.83
N ILE A 9 -42.82 20.94 67.35
CA ILE A 9 -41.59 20.79 66.55
C ILE A 9 -41.41 19.33 66.10
N GLU A 10 -41.78 18.35 66.94
CA GLU A 10 -41.70 16.92 66.58
C GLU A 10 -42.77 16.48 65.56
N ALA A 11 -43.97 17.07 65.58
CA ALA A 11 -45.01 16.75 64.62
C ALA A 11 -44.70 17.26 63.20
N ARG A 12 -44.11 18.46 63.06
CA ARG A 12 -43.66 18.99 61.77
C ARG A 12 -42.46 18.24 61.21
N SER A 13 -41.52 17.81 62.06
CA SER A 13 -40.38 16.97 61.67
C SER A 13 -40.81 15.59 61.14
N ARG A 14 -41.83 14.97 61.75
CA ARG A 14 -42.36 13.68 61.27
C ARG A 14 -43.14 13.80 59.95
N MET A 15 -43.94 14.85 59.75
CA MET A 15 -44.64 15.06 58.47
C MET A 15 -43.69 15.42 57.32
N VAL A 16 -42.64 16.23 57.56
CA VAL A 16 -41.64 16.56 56.54
C VAL A 16 -40.78 15.34 56.20
N ARG A 17 -40.46 14.47 57.18
CA ARG A 17 -39.77 13.20 56.93
C ARG A 17 -40.64 12.19 56.20
N LEU A 18 -41.94 12.09 56.49
CA LEU A 18 -42.84 11.18 55.79
C LEU A 18 -43.15 11.65 54.36
N ALA A 19 -43.34 12.95 54.15
CA ALA A 19 -43.47 13.54 52.81
C ALA A 19 -42.16 13.45 52.02
N GLY A 20 -41.00 13.61 52.67
CA GLY A 20 -39.69 13.42 52.06
C GLY A 20 -39.41 11.96 51.69
N LEU A 21 -39.79 10.99 52.53
CA LEU A 21 -39.69 9.55 52.23
C LEU A 21 -40.69 9.10 51.17
N LEU A 22 -41.88 9.71 51.09
CA LEU A 22 -42.86 9.44 50.02
C LEU A 22 -42.43 10.08 48.68
N LEU A 23 -41.83 11.28 48.71
CA LEU A 23 -41.23 11.88 47.51
C LEU A 23 -39.98 11.10 47.07
N LEU A 24 -39.15 10.63 48.01
CA LEU A 24 -37.98 9.83 47.68
C LEU A 24 -38.39 8.43 47.19
N SER A 25 -39.47 7.83 47.70
CA SER A 25 -40.00 6.57 47.16
C SER A 25 -40.71 6.77 45.82
N LEU A 26 -41.40 7.90 45.58
CA LEU A 26 -41.94 8.26 44.26
C LEU A 26 -40.85 8.63 43.24
N LEU A 27 -39.73 9.22 43.66
CA LEU A 27 -38.55 9.45 42.80
C LEU A 27 -37.73 8.17 42.57
N VAL A 28 -37.75 7.21 43.50
CA VAL A 28 -37.10 5.90 43.33
C VAL A 28 -37.98 4.93 42.52
N MET A 29 -39.31 5.08 42.55
CA MET A 29 -40.25 4.33 41.69
C MET A 29 -40.47 4.97 40.30
N ALA A 30 -39.93 6.15 40.03
CA ALA A 30 -39.93 6.76 38.69
C ALA A 30 -38.86 6.18 37.75
N ASN A 31 -37.99 5.27 38.21
CA ASN A 31 -37.01 4.56 37.38
C ASN A 31 -37.47 3.13 37.01
N SER A 32 -38.78 2.88 36.96
CA SER A 32 -39.35 1.64 36.42
C SER A 32 -40.18 1.94 35.17
N ALA A 33 -39.50 2.25 34.06
CA ALA A 33 -39.93 2.08 32.65
C ALA A 33 -38.97 2.91 31.79
N THR A 34 -38.13 2.35 30.93
CA THR A 34 -38.43 1.33 29.93
C THR A 34 -37.29 0.30 29.86
N ALA A 35 -37.58 -0.96 30.18
CA ALA A 35 -36.70 -2.09 29.90
C ALA A 35 -36.69 -2.38 28.39
N GLN A 36 -36.16 -1.45 27.61
CA GLN A 36 -35.96 -1.61 26.17
C GLN A 36 -34.50 -2.05 25.95
N LEU A 37 -34.30 -3.03 25.08
CA LEU A 37 -32.95 -3.44 24.69
C LEU A 37 -32.20 -2.21 24.14
N PRO A 38 -30.97 -1.94 24.59
CA PRO A 38 -30.18 -0.85 24.04
C PRO A 38 -29.97 -1.10 22.56
N ILE A 39 -30.05 -0.04 21.74
CA ILE A 39 -29.79 -0.11 20.30
C ILE A 39 -28.27 0.07 20.10
N PRO A 40 -27.53 -0.99 19.78
CA PRO A 40 -26.10 -0.89 19.50
C PRO A 40 -25.82 -0.13 18.20
N ALA A 41 -24.56 0.24 17.99
CA ALA A 41 -24.12 0.88 16.75
C ALA A 41 -24.20 -0.05 15.52
N SER A 42 -24.26 -1.37 15.73
CA SER A 42 -24.40 -2.36 14.67
C SER A 42 -25.21 -3.56 15.20
N THR A 43 -26.18 -4.06 14.42
CA THR A 43 -27.04 -5.21 14.79
C THR A 43 -27.36 -6.08 13.59
N GLN A 44 -27.40 -7.40 13.78
CA GLN A 44 -27.75 -8.34 12.70
C GLN A 44 -29.20 -8.17 12.21
N PHE A 45 -29.41 -8.50 10.94
CA PHE A 45 -30.72 -8.80 10.37
C PHE A 45 -30.62 -9.95 9.35
N ASP A 46 -31.74 -10.64 9.18
CA ASP A 46 -32.00 -11.58 8.10
C ASP A 46 -33.43 -11.32 7.62
N ILE A 47 -33.59 -10.88 6.37
CA ILE A 47 -34.87 -10.46 5.80
C ILE A 47 -35.14 -11.29 4.56
N THR A 48 -36.26 -12.00 4.56
CA THR A 48 -36.75 -12.78 3.42
C THR A 48 -38.11 -12.27 2.97
N GLY A 49 -38.28 -12.04 1.67
CA GLY A 49 -39.57 -11.64 1.09
C GLY A 49 -39.46 -11.24 -0.38
N PHE A 50 -40.56 -10.71 -0.93
CA PHE A 50 -40.59 -10.30 -2.34
C PHE A 50 -39.79 -9.03 -2.60
N ILE A 51 -39.11 -9.00 -3.74
CA ILE A 51 -38.37 -7.84 -4.21
C ILE A 51 -39.37 -6.77 -4.64
N GLN A 52 -39.50 -5.72 -3.85
CA GLN A 52 -40.42 -4.61 -4.12
C GLN A 52 -39.79 -3.59 -5.08
N GLU A 53 -38.54 -3.22 -4.83
CA GLU A 53 -37.75 -2.27 -5.62
C GLU A 53 -36.29 -2.77 -5.67
N ALA A 54 -35.62 -2.58 -6.80
CA ALA A 54 -34.19 -2.83 -6.97
C ALA A 54 -33.60 -1.70 -7.82
N THR A 55 -32.51 -1.09 -7.37
CA THR A 55 -31.90 0.06 -8.04
C THR A 55 -30.38 -0.11 -8.18
N LEU A 56 -29.80 0.62 -9.11
CA LEU A 56 -28.35 0.85 -9.19
C LEU A 56 -28.01 2.25 -8.70
N ASP A 57 -26.84 2.39 -8.08
CA ASP A 57 -26.28 3.70 -7.79
C ASP A 57 -26.02 4.43 -9.13
N PRO A 58 -26.66 5.60 -9.35
CA PRO A 58 -26.54 6.34 -10.62
C PRO A 58 -25.11 6.84 -10.89
N THR A 59 -24.23 6.86 -9.87
CA THR A 59 -22.84 7.28 -10.03
C THR A 59 -21.94 6.20 -10.63
N CYS A 60 -22.40 4.94 -10.69
CA CYS A 60 -21.61 3.81 -11.18
C CYS A 60 -22.35 2.80 -12.06
N THR A 61 -23.51 3.14 -12.64
CA THR A 61 -24.36 2.18 -13.38
C THR A 61 -23.63 1.39 -14.50
N ALA A 62 -22.59 1.98 -15.10
CA ALA A 62 -21.77 1.34 -16.14
C ALA A 62 -20.62 0.46 -15.61
N ASP A 63 -20.48 0.31 -14.30
CA ASP A 63 -19.42 -0.40 -13.62
C ASP A 63 -19.96 -1.71 -13.02
N ALA A 64 -19.34 -2.85 -13.34
CA ALA A 64 -19.75 -4.17 -12.84
C ALA A 64 -19.62 -4.31 -11.31
N HIS A 65 -18.82 -3.44 -10.67
CA HIS A 65 -18.66 -3.37 -9.22
C HIS A 65 -19.76 -2.57 -8.51
N CYS A 66 -20.70 -1.97 -9.27
CA CYS A 66 -21.67 -1.05 -8.73
C CYS A 66 -22.68 -1.71 -7.78
N GLY A 67 -22.95 -1.02 -6.69
CA GLY A 67 -24.00 -1.36 -5.72
C GLY A 67 -25.32 -0.63 -6.02
N GLY A 68 -26.16 -0.52 -5.01
CA GLY A 68 -27.45 0.17 -5.12
C GLY A 68 -28.31 -0.06 -3.89
N THR A 69 -29.62 -0.21 -4.10
CA THR A 69 -30.55 -0.57 -3.02
C THR A 69 -31.52 -1.67 -3.45
N ILE A 70 -31.89 -2.50 -2.49
CA ILE A 70 -32.99 -3.46 -2.63
C ILE A 70 -34.01 -3.20 -1.53
N LYS A 71 -35.30 -3.29 -1.88
CA LYS A 71 -36.39 -3.13 -0.93
C LYS A 71 -37.18 -4.42 -0.80
N VAL A 72 -37.26 -4.95 0.42
CA VAL A 72 -37.97 -6.19 0.75
C VAL A 72 -38.78 -5.97 2.02
N ASN A 73 -40.06 -6.35 2.03
CA ASN A 73 -40.96 -6.17 3.17
C ASN A 73 -40.98 -4.74 3.77
N GLY A 74 -40.77 -3.71 2.92
CA GLY A 74 -40.69 -2.30 3.35
C GLY A 74 -39.33 -1.85 3.86
N HIS A 75 -38.37 -2.76 4.07
CA HIS A 75 -36.99 -2.43 4.44
C HIS A 75 -36.19 -2.05 3.20
N VAL A 76 -35.64 -0.84 3.17
CA VAL A 76 -34.66 -0.43 2.16
C VAL A 76 -33.27 -0.81 2.66
N VAL A 77 -32.65 -1.76 1.98
CA VAL A 77 -31.30 -2.26 2.28
C VAL A 77 -30.34 -1.71 1.24
N VAL A 78 -29.24 -1.11 1.71
CA VAL A 78 -28.11 -0.74 0.87
C VAL A 78 -27.41 -2.01 0.43
N VAL A 79 -27.26 -2.17 -0.89
CA VAL A 79 -26.43 -3.20 -1.50
C VAL A 79 -25.05 -2.58 -1.74
N PRO A 80 -24.00 -3.00 -1.00
CA PRO A 80 -22.66 -2.48 -1.21
C PRO A 80 -22.15 -2.69 -2.64
N ARG A 81 -21.19 -1.85 -3.05
CA ARG A 81 -20.28 -2.22 -4.13
C ARG A 81 -19.58 -3.53 -3.78
N GLU A 82 -19.14 -4.27 -4.80
CA GLU A 82 -18.50 -5.58 -4.67
C GLU A 82 -19.44 -6.72 -4.20
N THR A 83 -20.74 -6.47 -4.08
CA THR A 83 -21.68 -7.52 -3.63
C THR A 83 -21.91 -8.57 -4.70
N ILE A 84 -21.63 -9.84 -4.37
CA ILE A 84 -22.04 -11.00 -5.15
C ILE A 84 -23.36 -11.55 -4.63
N VAL A 85 -24.36 -11.59 -5.51
CA VAL A 85 -25.65 -12.22 -5.31
C VAL A 85 -25.61 -13.66 -5.76
N ILE A 86 -26.06 -14.57 -4.90
CA ILE A 86 -26.30 -15.97 -5.29
C ILE A 86 -27.68 -16.10 -5.90
N LEU A 87 -27.70 -16.69 -7.09
CA LEU A 87 -28.88 -17.15 -7.80
C LEU A 87 -28.83 -18.70 -7.84
N PRO A 88 -29.95 -19.38 -8.13
CA PRO A 88 -29.91 -20.80 -8.44
C PRO A 88 -28.87 -21.09 -9.54
N ALA A 89 -27.83 -21.84 -9.18
CA ALA A 89 -26.74 -22.27 -10.06
C ALA A 89 -25.97 -21.14 -10.78
N ASN A 90 -26.03 -19.90 -10.26
CA ASN A 90 -25.29 -18.78 -10.83
C ASN A 90 -24.90 -17.76 -9.73
N ALA A 91 -23.82 -17.01 -9.94
CA ALA A 91 -23.33 -15.99 -9.01
C ALA A 91 -22.92 -14.73 -9.79
N LEU A 92 -23.62 -13.63 -9.55
CA LEU A 92 -23.46 -12.38 -10.30
C LEU A 92 -23.23 -11.22 -9.33
N THR A 93 -22.54 -10.17 -9.78
CA THR A 93 -22.53 -8.91 -9.05
C THR A 93 -23.93 -8.27 -9.06
N TRP A 94 -24.17 -7.33 -8.15
CA TRP A 94 -25.43 -6.59 -8.13
C TRP A 94 -25.75 -5.92 -9.47
N GLN A 95 -24.75 -5.31 -10.12
CA GLN A 95 -24.93 -4.65 -11.42
C GLN A 95 -25.16 -5.65 -12.56
N GLU A 96 -24.47 -6.79 -12.53
CA GLU A 96 -24.62 -7.83 -13.56
C GLU A 96 -26.05 -8.39 -13.62
N ILE A 97 -26.81 -8.38 -12.52
CA ILE A 97 -28.24 -8.74 -12.51
C ILE A 97 -29.06 -7.85 -13.45
N PHE A 98 -28.72 -6.56 -13.56
CA PHE A 98 -29.36 -5.63 -14.47
C PHE A 98 -28.83 -5.80 -15.89
N VAL A 99 -27.52 -6.05 -16.06
CA VAL A 99 -26.93 -6.26 -17.40
C VAL A 99 -27.48 -7.52 -18.06
N GLN A 100 -27.61 -8.60 -17.30
CA GLN A 100 -28.10 -9.88 -17.79
C GLN A 100 -29.63 -10.02 -17.70
N ALA A 101 -30.34 -8.94 -17.39
CA ALA A 101 -31.80 -8.96 -17.38
C ALA A 101 -32.33 -9.21 -18.81
N PRO A 102 -33.25 -10.17 -19.01
CA PRO A 102 -33.83 -10.43 -20.33
C PRO A 102 -34.70 -9.24 -20.78
N ALA A 103 -34.81 -9.06 -22.09
CA ALA A 103 -35.64 -8.01 -22.66
C ALA A 103 -37.10 -8.12 -22.17
N PRO A 104 -37.79 -6.99 -21.89
CA PRO A 104 -37.39 -5.61 -22.19
C PRO A 104 -36.59 -4.90 -21.07
N TYR A 105 -36.14 -5.64 -20.05
CA TYR A 105 -35.39 -5.09 -18.92
C TYR A 105 -33.92 -4.86 -19.27
N GLY A 106 -33.17 -4.23 -18.37
CA GLY A 106 -31.74 -4.00 -18.57
C GLY A 106 -31.22 -2.73 -17.92
N VAL A 107 -29.91 -2.51 -18.05
CA VAL A 107 -29.25 -1.24 -17.72
C VAL A 107 -29.62 -0.09 -18.66
N GLY A 108 -30.17 -0.40 -19.84
CA GLY A 108 -30.57 0.60 -20.84
C GLY A 108 -31.97 1.20 -20.63
N THR A 109 -32.75 0.69 -19.68
CA THR A 109 -34.05 1.26 -19.32
C THR A 109 -33.87 2.48 -18.41
N VAL A 110 -34.89 3.34 -18.31
CA VAL A 110 -34.86 4.56 -17.51
C VAL A 110 -36.05 4.58 -16.55
N PRO A 111 -35.86 4.32 -15.24
CA PRO A 111 -34.61 3.88 -14.61
C PRO A 111 -34.21 2.44 -15.01
N PRO A 112 -32.92 2.05 -14.83
CA PRO A 112 -32.47 0.66 -15.00
C PRO A 112 -33.36 -0.30 -14.21
N SER A 113 -33.72 -1.42 -14.83
CA SER A 113 -34.70 -2.36 -14.28
C SER A 113 -34.20 -3.79 -14.33
N THR A 114 -34.46 -4.56 -13.28
CA THR A 114 -33.99 -5.96 -13.18
C THR A 114 -34.91 -6.97 -13.87
N GLY A 115 -36.19 -6.64 -14.05
CA GLY A 115 -37.22 -7.62 -14.37
C GLY A 115 -37.51 -8.60 -13.23
N LEU A 116 -37.11 -8.26 -12.00
CA LEU A 116 -37.28 -9.07 -10.79
C LEU A 116 -38.09 -8.33 -9.72
N ALA A 117 -38.02 -7.00 -9.71
CA ALA A 117 -38.69 -6.17 -8.73
C ALA A 117 -40.14 -5.88 -9.15
N LEU A 118 -41.06 -5.85 -8.19
CA LEU A 118 -42.46 -5.50 -8.43
C LEU A 118 -42.65 -4.11 -9.05
N ALA A 119 -41.73 -3.19 -8.79
CA ALA A 119 -41.72 -1.84 -9.34
C ALA A 119 -41.10 -1.71 -10.74
N ASP A 120 -40.53 -2.80 -11.31
CA ASP A 120 -39.99 -2.77 -12.67
C ASP A 120 -41.11 -2.52 -13.70
N LEU A 121 -40.76 -1.88 -14.82
CA LEU A 121 -41.69 -1.56 -15.92
C LEU A 121 -41.18 -2.14 -17.24
N PRO A 122 -41.97 -3.02 -17.91
CA PRO A 122 -43.25 -3.59 -17.47
C PRO A 122 -43.10 -4.43 -16.18
N ALA A 123 -44.22 -4.72 -15.50
CA ALA A 123 -44.15 -5.55 -14.29
C ALA A 123 -43.59 -6.95 -14.64
N PRO A 124 -42.79 -7.58 -13.75
CA PRO A 124 -42.33 -8.95 -13.97
C PRO A 124 -43.52 -9.92 -14.04
N LEU A 125 -43.32 -11.05 -14.74
CA LEU A 125 -44.35 -12.07 -14.94
C LEU A 125 -44.93 -12.57 -13.61
N THR A 126 -44.06 -12.69 -12.60
CA THR A 126 -44.38 -13.13 -11.25
C THR A 126 -43.40 -12.51 -10.26
N THR A 127 -43.60 -12.77 -8.97
CA THR A 127 -42.76 -12.28 -7.89
C THR A 127 -41.45 -13.06 -7.78
N TYR A 128 -40.37 -12.35 -7.47
CA TYR A 128 -39.10 -12.93 -7.05
C TYR A 128 -38.86 -12.65 -5.57
N GLU A 129 -38.21 -13.58 -4.90
CA GLU A 129 -37.88 -13.54 -3.49
C GLU A 129 -36.39 -13.26 -3.31
N ALA A 130 -36.07 -12.42 -2.33
CA ALA A 130 -34.70 -12.22 -1.87
C ALA A 130 -34.60 -12.56 -0.38
N GLN A 131 -33.55 -13.30 -0.02
CA GLN A 131 -33.05 -13.39 1.35
C GLN A 131 -31.81 -12.51 1.46
N ILE A 132 -31.86 -11.58 2.41
CA ILE A 132 -30.80 -10.58 2.61
C ILE A 132 -30.33 -10.69 4.06
N ILE A 133 -29.07 -11.10 4.22
CA ILE A 133 -28.42 -11.18 5.53
C ILE A 133 -27.43 -10.03 5.62
N GLY A 134 -27.51 -9.24 6.69
CA GLY A 134 -26.70 -8.04 6.83
C GLY A 134 -26.67 -7.48 8.23
N ASN A 135 -26.15 -6.27 8.37
CA ASN A 135 -26.16 -5.53 9.63
C ASN A 135 -26.81 -4.15 9.42
N ARG A 136 -27.62 -3.73 10.39
CA ARG A 136 -28.06 -2.34 10.51
C ARG A 136 -26.94 -1.57 11.22
N VAL A 137 -26.40 -0.56 10.57
CA VAL A 137 -25.23 0.21 11.02
C VAL A 137 -25.65 1.66 11.30
N ILE A 138 -25.37 2.11 12.52
CA ILE A 138 -25.50 3.50 12.96
C ILE A 138 -24.10 4.11 13.04
N SER A 139 -23.75 4.93 12.04
CA SER A 139 -22.44 5.60 11.97
C SER A 139 -22.54 6.95 11.25
N GLY A 140 -21.74 7.93 11.70
CA GLY A 140 -21.66 9.25 11.06
C GLY A 140 -22.99 10.02 11.00
N GLY A 141 -23.91 9.77 11.95
CA GLY A 141 -25.25 10.36 11.95
C GLY A 141 -26.25 9.70 10.99
N THR A 142 -25.88 8.58 10.37
CA THR A 142 -26.76 7.80 9.46
C THR A 142 -27.10 6.44 10.07
N ASP A 143 -28.29 5.95 9.75
CA ASP A 143 -28.82 4.66 10.19
C ASP A 143 -29.27 3.88 8.95
N ARG A 144 -28.56 2.80 8.62
CA ARG A 144 -28.71 2.09 7.34
C ARG A 144 -28.70 0.59 7.54
N TYR A 145 -29.58 -0.12 6.85
CA TYR A 145 -29.45 -1.57 6.64
C TYR A 145 -28.44 -1.79 5.52
N ILE A 146 -27.37 -2.54 5.78
CA ILE A 146 -26.31 -2.83 4.81
C ILE A 146 -26.23 -4.35 4.63
N ALA A 147 -26.37 -4.82 3.40
CA ALA A 147 -26.28 -6.24 3.08
C ALA A 147 -24.84 -6.76 3.19
N GLY A 148 -24.68 -7.99 3.67
CA GLY A 148 -23.44 -8.77 3.57
C GLY A 148 -23.57 -9.95 2.60
N LEU A 149 -24.72 -10.62 2.60
CA LEU A 149 -25.06 -11.73 1.71
C LEU A 149 -26.46 -11.50 1.12
N ILE A 150 -26.61 -11.84 -0.16
CA ILE A 150 -27.89 -11.75 -0.88
C ILE A 150 -28.10 -13.03 -1.68
N TYR A 151 -29.27 -13.64 -1.50
CA TYR A 151 -29.74 -14.78 -2.29
C TYR A 151 -31.03 -14.36 -2.98
N ILE A 152 -31.15 -14.62 -4.28
CA ILE A 152 -32.36 -14.34 -5.06
C ILE A 152 -32.84 -15.62 -5.73
N SER A 153 -34.13 -15.91 -5.62
CA SER A 153 -34.77 -17.01 -6.34
C SER A 153 -36.21 -16.66 -6.71
N GLN A 154 -36.81 -17.41 -7.63
CA GLN A 154 -38.22 -17.20 -7.99
C GLN A 154 -39.13 -18.15 -7.22
N HIS A 155 -39.33 -17.86 -5.93
CA HIS A 155 -40.25 -18.52 -4.99
C HIS A 155 -40.04 -20.04 -4.81
N ALA A 156 -40.01 -20.52 -3.57
CA ALA A 156 -39.86 -21.97 -3.27
C ALA A 156 -40.95 -22.88 -3.92
N LEU A 157 -42.07 -22.31 -4.40
CA LEU A 157 -43.21 -23.05 -4.97
C LEU A 157 -43.15 -23.33 -6.49
N ASN A 158 -42.20 -22.78 -7.27
CA ASN A 158 -42.02 -23.18 -8.68
C ASN A 158 -41.21 -24.48 -8.83
N SER A 159 -41.23 -25.30 -7.78
CA SER A 159 -40.71 -26.65 -7.76
C SER A 159 -41.86 -27.65 -7.80
N GLY A 160 -41.61 -28.83 -8.34
CA GLY A 160 -42.64 -29.86 -8.47
C GLY A 160 -42.04 -31.24 -8.65
N ASN A 161 -42.88 -32.25 -8.56
CA ASN A 161 -42.50 -33.63 -8.81
C ASN A 161 -43.62 -34.40 -9.52
N GLY A 162 -43.25 -35.50 -10.14
CA GLY A 162 -44.19 -36.42 -10.76
C GLY A 162 -43.54 -37.27 -11.82
N PHE A 163 -44.34 -38.14 -12.42
CA PHE A 163 -43.92 -38.92 -13.58
C PHE A 163 -43.86 -38.05 -14.83
N ILE A 164 -42.81 -38.21 -15.63
CA ILE A 164 -42.77 -37.68 -17.00
C ILE A 164 -43.86 -38.37 -17.79
N ASN A 165 -44.91 -37.65 -18.15
CA ASN A 165 -46.04 -38.21 -18.90
C ASN A 165 -45.85 -38.10 -20.41
N PHE A 166 -45.09 -37.11 -20.88
CA PHE A 166 -44.82 -36.91 -22.31
C PHE A 166 -43.50 -36.14 -22.52
N ILE A 167 -42.80 -36.40 -23.63
CA ILE A 167 -41.62 -35.62 -24.06
C ILE A 167 -41.88 -35.08 -25.46
N ASP A 168 -41.84 -33.75 -25.60
CA ASP A 168 -41.85 -33.06 -26.88
C ASP A 168 -40.41 -32.77 -27.32
N TYR A 169 -39.89 -33.61 -28.21
CA TYR A 169 -38.54 -33.49 -28.74
C TYR A 169 -38.35 -32.26 -29.64
N ASN A 170 -39.41 -31.69 -30.22
CA ASN A 170 -39.31 -30.50 -31.06
C ASN A 170 -39.13 -29.23 -30.24
N LEU A 171 -39.75 -29.18 -29.06
CA LEU A 171 -39.61 -28.07 -28.11
C LEU A 171 -38.47 -28.27 -27.11
N GLY A 172 -37.99 -29.51 -26.92
CA GLY A 172 -37.10 -29.82 -25.79
C GLY A 172 -37.84 -29.70 -24.45
N GLU A 173 -39.10 -30.11 -24.43
CA GLU A 173 -40.01 -29.95 -23.30
C GLU A 173 -40.43 -31.31 -22.76
N MET A 174 -40.45 -31.47 -21.44
CA MET A 174 -41.07 -32.61 -20.76
C MET A 174 -42.35 -32.17 -20.04
N ARG A 175 -43.36 -33.05 -20.05
CA ARG A 175 -44.59 -32.90 -19.27
C ARG A 175 -44.49 -33.77 -18.03
N VAL A 176 -44.77 -33.19 -16.87
CA VAL A 176 -44.62 -33.87 -15.56
C VAL A 176 -45.94 -33.85 -14.78
N GLY A 177 -46.35 -35.02 -14.27
CA GLY A 177 -47.52 -35.18 -13.41
C GLY A 177 -48.86 -35.22 -14.15
N GLY A 178 -48.87 -35.34 -15.47
CA GLY A 178 -50.08 -35.48 -16.29
C GLY A 178 -50.47 -36.93 -16.59
N THR A 179 -51.43 -37.11 -17.51
CA THR A 179 -51.85 -38.42 -18.03
C THR A 179 -50.78 -38.97 -18.96
N LEU A 180 -50.36 -40.22 -18.74
CA LEU A 180 -49.30 -40.88 -19.53
C LEU A 180 -49.63 -40.87 -21.03
N GLY A 181 -48.69 -40.39 -21.85
CA GLY A 181 -48.81 -40.28 -23.30
C GLY A 181 -49.56 -39.04 -23.82
N ASP A 182 -50.17 -38.23 -22.95
CA ASP A 182 -50.93 -37.03 -23.32
C ASP A 182 -50.07 -35.77 -23.19
N ASN A 183 -49.86 -35.06 -24.30
CA ASN A 183 -49.05 -33.84 -24.33
C ASN A 183 -49.80 -32.57 -23.85
N THR A 184 -51.10 -32.66 -23.59
CA THR A 184 -51.94 -31.53 -23.17
C THR A 184 -52.06 -31.40 -21.66
N THR A 185 -51.64 -32.43 -20.91
CA THR A 185 -51.72 -32.50 -19.45
C THR A 185 -50.35 -32.50 -18.79
N GLY A 186 -50.30 -32.16 -17.50
CA GLY A 186 -49.08 -32.06 -16.72
C GLY A 186 -48.38 -30.70 -16.82
N THR A 187 -47.42 -30.47 -15.93
CA THR A 187 -46.59 -29.26 -15.88
C THR A 187 -45.57 -29.29 -17.01
N ARG A 188 -45.42 -28.16 -17.70
CA ARG A 188 -44.45 -27.96 -18.78
C ARG A 188 -43.10 -27.60 -18.20
N VAL A 189 -42.07 -28.38 -18.50
CA VAL A 189 -40.71 -28.16 -17.99
C VAL A 189 -39.72 -28.17 -19.16
N ARG A 190 -38.89 -27.14 -19.24
CA ARG A 190 -37.80 -27.01 -20.21
C ARG A 190 -36.51 -26.69 -19.47
N ILE A 191 -35.39 -27.25 -19.90
CA ILE A 191 -34.09 -27.05 -19.24
C ILE A 191 -33.54 -25.67 -19.63
N ASN A 192 -33.19 -24.83 -18.66
CA ASN A 192 -32.57 -23.52 -18.88
C ASN A 192 -31.06 -23.68 -19.11
N ASP A 193 -30.69 -24.06 -20.33
CA ASP A 193 -29.34 -24.44 -20.68
C ASP A 193 -28.83 -23.64 -21.90
N PRO A 194 -28.15 -22.49 -21.67
CA PRO A 194 -27.64 -21.65 -22.75
C PRO A 194 -26.49 -22.30 -23.52
N VAL A 195 -25.88 -23.36 -23.00
CA VAL A 195 -24.77 -24.08 -23.63
C VAL A 195 -25.28 -25.31 -24.40
N GLY A 196 -26.43 -25.88 -24.01
CA GLY A 196 -26.97 -27.13 -24.56
C GLY A 196 -26.22 -28.37 -24.06
N ARG A 197 -25.68 -28.33 -22.84
CA ARG A 197 -25.00 -29.44 -22.17
C ARG A 197 -25.93 -30.62 -21.86
N PHE A 198 -27.15 -30.38 -21.41
CA PHE A 198 -28.11 -31.40 -20.98
C PHE A 198 -29.29 -31.57 -21.94
N GLY A 199 -29.40 -30.73 -22.97
CA GLY A 199 -30.47 -30.82 -23.95
C GLY A 199 -30.29 -29.80 -25.08
N ARG A 200 -31.41 -29.26 -25.57
CA ARG A 200 -31.40 -28.19 -26.56
C ARG A 200 -30.86 -26.89 -25.96
N VAL A 201 -30.16 -26.11 -26.79
CA VAL A 201 -29.72 -24.76 -26.42
C VAL A 201 -30.94 -23.86 -26.26
N MET A 202 -31.20 -23.41 -25.03
CA MET A 202 -32.26 -22.46 -24.75
C MET A 202 -32.05 -21.76 -23.41
N SER A 203 -32.33 -20.45 -23.36
CA SER A 203 -32.32 -19.71 -22.10
C SER A 203 -33.26 -18.51 -22.15
N PRO A 204 -34.43 -18.57 -21.49
CA PRO A 204 -35.31 -17.40 -21.38
C PRO A 204 -34.76 -16.33 -20.42
N ASP A 205 -33.92 -16.73 -19.47
CA ASP A 205 -33.20 -15.85 -18.55
C ASP A 205 -31.87 -16.51 -18.15
N VAL A 206 -30.76 -15.89 -18.56
CA VAL A 206 -29.40 -16.42 -18.34
C VAL A 206 -28.93 -16.34 -16.89
N ARG A 207 -29.69 -15.63 -16.04
CA ARG A 207 -29.38 -15.50 -14.61
C ARG A 207 -29.78 -16.74 -13.82
N PHE A 208 -30.73 -17.55 -14.32
CA PHE A 208 -31.29 -18.72 -13.65
C PHE A 208 -31.05 -20.02 -14.43
N THR A 209 -29.83 -20.23 -14.91
CA THR A 209 -29.47 -21.35 -15.77
C THR A 209 -29.17 -22.60 -14.95
N VAL A 210 -29.02 -23.75 -15.63
CA VAL A 210 -28.31 -24.90 -15.06
C VAL A 210 -26.88 -24.51 -14.69
N ASP A 211 -26.32 -25.24 -13.72
CA ASP A 211 -24.87 -25.23 -13.52
C ASP A 211 -24.29 -26.08 -14.62
N ALA A 212 -23.45 -25.50 -15.47
CA ALA A 212 -22.84 -26.27 -16.53
C ALA A 212 -21.80 -27.22 -15.92
N ASP A 213 -20.98 -26.75 -14.99
CA ASP A 213 -19.78 -27.45 -14.52
C ASP A 213 -20.10 -28.58 -13.54
N ASN A 214 -21.27 -28.52 -12.90
CA ASN A 214 -21.79 -29.57 -12.03
C ASN A 214 -23.09 -30.18 -12.58
N PRO A 215 -23.37 -31.47 -12.33
CA PRO A 215 -24.60 -32.11 -12.80
C PRO A 215 -25.81 -31.67 -11.97
N THR A 216 -26.43 -30.52 -12.29
CA THR A 216 -27.75 -30.12 -11.73
C THR A 216 -28.93 -30.76 -12.44
N ILE A 217 -28.69 -31.33 -13.62
CA ILE A 217 -29.60 -32.22 -14.34
C ILE A 217 -29.04 -33.64 -14.17
N ALA A 218 -29.57 -34.37 -13.20
CA ALA A 218 -28.94 -35.60 -12.73
C ALA A 218 -29.94 -36.66 -12.25
N SER A 219 -29.45 -37.89 -12.07
CA SER A 219 -30.15 -38.92 -11.32
C SER A 219 -30.10 -38.64 -9.82
N ALA A 220 -30.88 -39.39 -9.03
CA ALA A 220 -30.87 -39.31 -7.57
C ALA A 220 -29.53 -39.78 -6.97
N THR A 221 -28.67 -40.43 -7.76
CA THR A 221 -27.30 -40.78 -7.38
C THR A 221 -26.26 -39.72 -7.77
N GLY A 222 -26.67 -38.66 -8.47
CA GLY A 222 -25.78 -37.60 -8.96
C GLY A 222 -25.16 -37.87 -10.34
N PHE A 223 -25.61 -38.89 -11.08
CA PHE A 223 -25.11 -39.16 -12.43
C PHE A 223 -25.73 -38.17 -13.44
N PRO A 224 -24.94 -37.57 -14.36
CA PRO A 224 -25.45 -36.63 -15.36
C PRO A 224 -26.55 -37.21 -16.26
N MET A 225 -27.69 -36.51 -16.35
CA MET A 225 -28.84 -36.89 -17.17
C MET A 225 -29.02 -35.91 -18.33
N CYS A 226 -29.76 -36.31 -19.37
CA CYS A 226 -29.99 -35.48 -20.54
C CYS A 226 -31.41 -35.65 -21.11
N LEU A 227 -31.92 -34.60 -21.73
CA LEU A 227 -33.13 -34.65 -22.54
C LEU A 227 -32.73 -34.80 -24.01
N PRO A 228 -33.17 -35.86 -24.72
CA PRO A 228 -32.78 -36.06 -26.12
C PRO A 228 -33.18 -34.86 -27.00
N ARG A 229 -32.25 -34.40 -27.85
CA ARG A 229 -32.45 -33.23 -28.73
C ARG A 229 -33.30 -33.57 -29.95
N VAL A 230 -33.29 -34.83 -30.34
CA VAL A 230 -34.07 -35.41 -31.44
C VAL A 230 -34.85 -36.61 -30.91
N ASN A 231 -35.94 -36.97 -31.59
CA ASN A 231 -36.72 -38.15 -31.22
C ASN A 231 -35.86 -39.42 -31.40
N PRO A 232 -35.57 -40.19 -30.33
CA PRO A 232 -34.73 -41.40 -30.40
C PRO A 232 -35.27 -42.49 -31.33
N ALA A 233 -36.59 -42.49 -31.60
CA ALA A 233 -37.21 -43.42 -32.54
C ALA A 233 -36.92 -43.07 -34.01
N LEU A 234 -36.48 -41.84 -34.30
CA LEU A 234 -36.22 -41.35 -35.66
C LEU A 234 -34.72 -41.17 -35.94
N ALA A 235 -33.93 -40.75 -34.95
CA ALA A 235 -32.50 -40.54 -35.07
C ALA A 235 -31.79 -40.66 -33.71
N ALA A 236 -30.51 -41.03 -33.71
CA ALA A 236 -29.69 -41.07 -32.51
C ALA A 236 -29.16 -39.67 -32.14
N ASP A 237 -29.24 -39.29 -30.86
CA ASP A 237 -28.54 -38.14 -30.28
C ASP A 237 -27.20 -38.61 -29.71
N ALA A 238 -26.08 -38.22 -30.35
CA ALA A 238 -24.74 -38.65 -29.95
C ALA A 238 -24.34 -38.23 -28.52
N LEU A 239 -24.93 -37.16 -27.99
CA LEU A 239 -24.65 -36.64 -26.64
C LEU A 239 -25.67 -37.13 -25.61
N CYS A 240 -26.75 -37.78 -26.05
CA CYS A 240 -27.83 -38.29 -25.22
C CYS A 240 -28.40 -39.60 -25.79
N LEU A 241 -27.56 -40.64 -25.83
CA LEU A 241 -27.87 -41.87 -26.56
C LEU A 241 -28.91 -42.74 -25.82
N GLN A 242 -29.92 -43.22 -26.55
CA GLN A 242 -30.94 -44.15 -26.03
C GLN A 242 -30.34 -45.43 -25.43
N SER A 243 -29.21 -45.89 -25.98
CA SER A 243 -28.50 -47.08 -25.52
C SER A 243 -27.92 -46.95 -24.10
N GLN A 244 -27.83 -45.72 -23.57
CA GLN A 244 -27.50 -45.46 -22.17
C GLN A 244 -28.64 -45.84 -21.21
N ARG A 245 -29.81 -46.20 -21.75
CA ARG A 245 -30.99 -46.62 -20.99
C ARG A 245 -31.33 -48.09 -21.27
N PRO A 246 -30.81 -49.04 -20.47
CA PRO A 246 -31.13 -50.46 -20.63
C PRO A 246 -32.61 -50.76 -20.41
N ALA A 247 -33.13 -51.74 -21.16
CA ALA A 247 -34.47 -52.27 -20.92
C ALA A 247 -34.54 -52.97 -19.55
N ALA A 248 -35.71 -52.91 -18.91
CA ALA A 248 -35.96 -53.63 -17.66
C ALA A 248 -35.93 -55.15 -17.90
N VAL A 249 -35.45 -55.91 -16.91
CA VAL A 249 -35.42 -57.38 -16.99
C VAL A 249 -36.85 -57.92 -16.83
N PRO A 250 -37.31 -58.85 -17.70
CA PRO A 250 -38.64 -59.46 -17.57
C PRO A 250 -38.91 -60.02 -16.16
N PRO A 251 -40.13 -59.87 -15.60
CA PRO A 251 -41.38 -59.49 -16.26
C PRO A 251 -41.66 -57.97 -16.33
N ALA A 252 -40.72 -57.12 -15.91
CA ALA A 252 -40.89 -55.67 -15.97
C ALA A 252 -40.88 -55.17 -17.43
N VAL A 253 -41.74 -54.20 -17.74
CA VAL A 253 -41.86 -53.57 -19.06
C VAL A 253 -41.34 -52.13 -18.96
N GLY A 254 -40.54 -51.69 -19.94
CA GLY A 254 -39.96 -50.35 -19.96
C GLY A 254 -38.45 -50.36 -19.72
N PHE A 255 -37.94 -49.28 -19.12
CA PHE A 255 -36.52 -49.09 -18.85
C PHE A 255 -36.13 -49.47 -17.43
N SER A 256 -34.87 -49.87 -17.23
CA SER A 256 -34.33 -50.11 -15.90
C SER A 256 -34.30 -48.81 -15.08
N THR A 257 -34.71 -48.90 -13.82
CA THR A 257 -34.61 -47.84 -12.82
C THR A 257 -33.36 -47.95 -11.94
N ASN A 258 -32.62 -49.06 -12.08
CA ASN A 258 -31.35 -49.30 -11.39
C ASN A 258 -30.32 -49.71 -12.45
N ILE A 259 -29.43 -48.78 -12.78
CA ILE A 259 -28.47 -48.89 -13.86
C ILE A 259 -27.07 -48.98 -13.25
N GLN A 260 -26.36 -50.04 -13.61
CA GLN A 260 -24.94 -50.17 -13.36
C GLN A 260 -24.21 -49.91 -14.68
N MET A 261 -23.34 -48.90 -14.70
CA MET A 261 -22.48 -48.64 -15.86
C MET A 261 -21.48 -49.78 -16.05
N ASN A 262 -21.17 -50.07 -17.31
CA ASN A 262 -20.15 -51.05 -17.65
C ASN A 262 -18.77 -50.60 -17.15
N ASP A 263 -17.89 -51.57 -16.94
CA ASP A 263 -16.50 -51.32 -16.59
C ASP A 263 -15.81 -50.52 -17.72
N PRO A 264 -15.42 -49.26 -17.49
CA PRO A 264 -14.84 -48.42 -18.54
C PRO A 264 -13.47 -48.91 -19.00
N VAL A 265 -12.78 -49.74 -18.21
CA VAL A 265 -11.47 -50.31 -18.56
C VAL A 265 -11.63 -51.51 -19.48
N ASN A 266 -12.56 -52.40 -19.15
CA ASN A 266 -12.75 -53.66 -19.86
C ASN A 266 -13.75 -53.56 -21.03
N LEU A 267 -14.65 -52.58 -21.00
CA LEU A 267 -15.69 -52.36 -22.01
C LEU A 267 -15.78 -50.87 -22.44
N PRO A 268 -14.67 -50.27 -22.93
CA PRO A 268 -14.66 -48.85 -23.29
C PRO A 268 -15.62 -48.56 -24.45
N GLY A 269 -16.47 -47.53 -24.30
CA GLY A 269 -17.40 -47.11 -25.35
C GLY A 269 -18.65 -47.99 -25.49
N VAL A 270 -18.84 -49.00 -24.63
CA VAL A 270 -19.99 -49.92 -24.68
C VAL A 270 -21.09 -49.45 -23.72
N PRO A 271 -22.27 -49.02 -24.20
CA PRO A 271 -23.36 -48.59 -23.35
C PRO A 271 -23.93 -49.72 -22.46
N PRO A 272 -24.40 -49.43 -21.23
CA PRO A 272 -24.33 -48.13 -20.56
C PRO A 272 -22.89 -47.77 -20.16
N ASP A 273 -22.45 -46.57 -20.52
CA ASP A 273 -21.07 -46.07 -20.45
C ASP A 273 -21.03 -44.81 -19.56
N ALA A 274 -20.17 -44.82 -18.54
CA ALA A 274 -20.04 -43.74 -17.58
C ALA A 274 -19.57 -42.41 -18.20
N THR A 275 -19.04 -42.41 -19.43
CA THR A 275 -18.57 -41.22 -20.14
C THR A 275 -19.69 -40.45 -20.86
N ILE A 276 -20.91 -40.98 -20.92
CA ILE A 276 -22.06 -40.42 -21.67
C ILE A 276 -23.24 -40.21 -20.72
N GLN A 277 -24.02 -39.13 -20.94
CA GLN A 277 -25.22 -38.82 -20.15
C GLN A 277 -26.34 -39.85 -20.38
N VAL A 278 -27.16 -40.09 -19.36
CA VAL A 278 -28.34 -40.99 -19.46
C VAL A 278 -29.59 -40.20 -19.85
N PRO A 279 -30.37 -40.64 -20.85
CA PRO A 279 -31.58 -39.93 -21.26
C PRO A 279 -32.71 -40.05 -20.23
N PHE A 280 -33.49 -38.97 -20.07
CA PHE A 280 -34.80 -39.00 -19.42
C PHE A 280 -35.81 -39.76 -20.28
N GLU A 281 -36.69 -40.51 -19.63
CA GLU A 281 -37.72 -41.31 -20.30
C GLU A 281 -39.13 -40.99 -19.81
N VAL A 282 -40.11 -41.20 -20.68
CA VAL A 282 -41.53 -41.20 -20.26
C VAL A 282 -41.74 -42.33 -19.24
N GLY A 283 -42.31 -41.97 -18.08
CA GLY A 283 -42.46 -42.86 -16.93
C GLY A 283 -41.40 -42.67 -15.84
N ASP A 284 -40.37 -41.85 -16.06
CA ASP A 284 -39.42 -41.49 -15.01
C ASP A 284 -40.07 -40.56 -13.97
N TRP A 285 -39.77 -40.75 -12.68
CA TRP A 285 -40.17 -39.81 -11.64
C TRP A 285 -39.12 -38.72 -11.47
N VAL A 286 -39.48 -37.48 -11.77
CA VAL A 286 -38.56 -36.34 -11.64
C VAL A 286 -39.04 -35.37 -10.58
N THR A 287 -38.08 -34.73 -9.92
CA THR A 287 -38.28 -33.49 -9.16
C THR A 287 -37.58 -32.37 -9.93
N PHE A 288 -38.25 -31.24 -10.13
CA PHE A 288 -37.70 -30.11 -10.87
C PHE A 288 -37.84 -28.81 -10.06
N ALA A 289 -36.93 -27.87 -10.31
CA ALA A 289 -36.99 -26.51 -9.80
C ALA A 289 -36.53 -25.54 -10.89
N GLY A 290 -37.20 -24.38 -10.97
CA GLY A 290 -36.96 -23.43 -12.05
C GLY A 290 -37.70 -22.11 -11.88
N THR A 291 -37.62 -21.30 -12.93
CA THR A 291 -38.36 -20.05 -13.05
C THR A 291 -39.54 -20.23 -13.99
N LEU A 292 -40.72 -19.78 -13.58
CA LEU A 292 -41.90 -19.64 -14.42
C LEU A 292 -41.67 -18.56 -15.47
N VAL A 293 -41.90 -18.91 -16.73
CA VAL A 293 -41.78 -18.05 -17.91
C VAL A 293 -42.95 -18.28 -18.86
N GLN A 294 -43.19 -17.36 -19.80
CA GLN A 294 -44.19 -17.50 -20.86
C GLN A 294 -43.58 -17.85 -22.22
N ASP A 295 -44.36 -18.44 -23.13
CA ASP A 295 -43.92 -18.79 -24.49
C ASP A 295 -43.69 -17.59 -25.43
N GLY A 296 -43.93 -16.35 -24.97
CA GLY A 296 -43.81 -15.13 -25.77
C GLY A 296 -42.37 -14.64 -26.01
N LEU A 297 -42.23 -13.58 -26.81
CA LEU A 297 -40.93 -12.95 -27.13
C LEU A 297 -40.25 -12.28 -25.91
N THR A 298 -41.01 -11.96 -24.87
CA THR A 298 -40.54 -11.39 -23.60
C THR A 298 -40.91 -12.35 -22.45
N PRO A 299 -40.19 -13.47 -22.30
CA PRO A 299 -40.62 -14.63 -21.52
C PRO A 299 -40.79 -14.36 -20.01
N THR A 300 -40.20 -13.29 -19.49
CA THR A 300 -40.25 -12.91 -18.07
C THR A 300 -41.12 -11.68 -17.79
N ALA A 301 -41.70 -11.05 -18.81
CA ALA A 301 -42.55 -9.88 -18.65
C ALA A 301 -44.00 -10.27 -18.36
N GLY A 302 -44.66 -9.55 -17.45
CA GLY A 302 -46.07 -9.71 -17.15
C GLY A 302 -46.99 -8.98 -18.14
N PRO A 303 -48.33 -9.11 -17.96
CA PRO A 303 -49.01 -9.88 -16.92
C PRO A 303 -49.00 -11.40 -17.18
N TRP A 304 -49.23 -12.20 -16.13
CA TRP A 304 -49.28 -13.66 -16.24
C TRP A 304 -50.36 -14.14 -17.25
N PRO A 305 -50.00 -14.90 -18.30
CA PRO A 305 -50.92 -15.27 -19.39
C PRO A 305 -51.72 -16.55 -19.11
N GLY A 306 -51.65 -17.08 -17.88
CA GLY A 306 -52.27 -18.35 -17.48
C GLY A 306 -51.41 -19.58 -17.80
N ILE A 307 -51.76 -20.71 -17.15
CA ILE A 307 -50.95 -21.95 -17.13
C ILE A 307 -50.62 -22.49 -18.53
N ALA A 308 -51.58 -22.44 -19.46
CA ALA A 308 -51.43 -23.03 -20.79
C ALA A 308 -50.28 -22.41 -21.61
N ASN A 309 -49.97 -21.14 -21.36
CA ASN A 309 -48.95 -20.36 -22.09
C ASN A 309 -47.67 -20.13 -21.26
N THR A 310 -47.52 -20.86 -20.16
CA THR A 310 -46.33 -20.79 -19.29
C THR A 310 -45.67 -22.15 -19.12
N TYR A 311 -44.38 -22.13 -18.84
CA TYR A 311 -43.60 -23.31 -18.52
C TYR A 311 -42.55 -22.99 -17.44
N ILE A 312 -42.04 -24.04 -16.80
CA ILE A 312 -40.93 -23.95 -15.86
C ILE A 312 -39.63 -24.06 -16.64
N SER A 313 -38.85 -23.00 -16.61
CA SER A 313 -37.46 -22.93 -17.08
C SER A 313 -36.56 -23.46 -15.96
N ALA A 314 -36.25 -24.76 -16.01
CA ALA A 314 -35.60 -25.49 -14.94
C ALA A 314 -34.08 -25.26 -14.91
N HIS A 315 -33.57 -24.86 -13.75
CA HIS A 315 -32.13 -24.84 -13.45
C HIS A 315 -31.68 -26.18 -12.82
N THR A 316 -32.62 -26.96 -12.29
CA THR A 316 -32.33 -28.24 -11.60
C THR A 316 -33.42 -29.26 -11.87
N ILE A 317 -33.02 -30.49 -12.20
CA ILE A 317 -33.89 -31.64 -12.35
C ILE A 317 -33.18 -32.86 -11.74
N SER A 318 -33.83 -33.52 -10.79
CA SER A 318 -33.37 -34.78 -10.20
C SER A 318 -34.32 -35.91 -10.59
N ASN A 319 -33.78 -36.94 -11.24
CA ASN A 319 -34.52 -38.15 -11.62
C ASN A 319 -34.40 -39.22 -10.54
N ASN A 320 -35.49 -39.77 -10.04
CA ASN A 320 -35.51 -40.80 -8.99
C ASN A 320 -35.16 -42.22 -9.51
N ILE A 321 -34.17 -42.29 -10.41
CA ILE A 321 -33.51 -43.53 -10.81
C ILE A 321 -32.14 -43.62 -10.16
N ALA A 322 -31.66 -44.84 -9.99
CA ALA A 322 -30.33 -45.10 -9.47
C ALA A 322 -29.37 -45.41 -10.61
N VAL A 323 -28.31 -44.62 -10.75
CA VAL A 323 -27.26 -44.83 -11.75
C VAL A 323 -25.91 -44.87 -11.05
N TYR A 324 -25.26 -46.03 -11.05
CA TYR A 324 -23.96 -46.23 -10.42
C TYR A 324 -22.89 -46.47 -11.46
N THR A 325 -21.73 -45.83 -11.26
CA THR A 325 -20.54 -46.10 -12.05
C THR A 325 -19.89 -47.39 -11.60
N TRP A 326 -19.03 -47.96 -12.45
CA TRP A 326 -18.29 -49.16 -12.06
C TRP A 326 -17.40 -48.86 -10.84
N PRO A 327 -17.40 -49.72 -9.80
CA PRO A 327 -16.74 -49.37 -8.54
C PRO A 327 -15.24 -49.13 -8.70
N GLY A 328 -14.74 -48.04 -8.11
CA GLY A 328 -13.31 -47.71 -8.06
C GLY A 328 -12.71 -47.24 -9.38
N THR A 329 -13.50 -47.01 -10.44
CA THR A 329 -13.00 -46.57 -11.75
C THR A 329 -13.48 -45.16 -12.12
N ASN A 330 -12.85 -44.58 -13.15
CA ASN A 330 -13.21 -43.27 -13.69
C ASN A 330 -13.82 -43.41 -15.10
N PRO A 331 -14.78 -42.54 -15.47
CA PRO A 331 -15.32 -41.44 -14.66
C PRO A 331 -16.31 -41.93 -13.59
N ALA A 332 -16.34 -41.21 -12.47
CA ALA A 332 -17.35 -41.29 -11.43
C ALA A 332 -17.82 -39.88 -11.06
N TYR A 333 -19.04 -39.74 -10.56
CA TYR A 333 -19.66 -38.45 -10.29
C TYR A 333 -20.12 -38.36 -8.83
N VAL A 334 -20.02 -37.17 -8.27
CA VAL A 334 -20.47 -36.83 -6.92
C VAL A 334 -21.40 -35.63 -7.04
N ALA A 335 -22.41 -35.58 -6.18
CA ALA A 335 -23.34 -34.47 -6.06
C ALA A 335 -23.38 -34.00 -4.61
N THR A 336 -23.61 -32.71 -4.41
CA THR A 336 -23.85 -32.11 -3.09
C THR A 336 -25.29 -31.62 -3.03
N GLU A 337 -26.03 -32.06 -2.02
CA GLU A 337 -27.44 -31.71 -1.79
C GLU A 337 -27.60 -30.67 -0.67
N VAL A 338 -26.70 -30.67 0.31
CA VAL A 338 -26.76 -29.81 1.50
C VAL A 338 -25.40 -29.15 1.73
N THR A 339 -25.38 -27.82 1.85
CA THR A 339 -24.19 -27.02 2.20
C THR A 339 -24.53 -26.00 3.31
N ILE A 340 -24.24 -26.38 4.56
CA ILE A 340 -24.48 -25.54 5.74
C ILE A 340 -23.15 -25.36 6.49
N ILE A 341 -22.77 -24.11 6.77
CA ILE A 341 -21.57 -23.80 7.54
C ILE A 341 -21.84 -22.84 8.70
N GLY A 342 -21.28 -23.15 9.87
CA GLY A 342 -21.23 -22.20 10.98
C GLY A 342 -20.16 -21.14 10.77
N THR A 343 -20.49 -19.86 10.95
CA THR A 343 -19.50 -18.76 10.81
C THR A 343 -18.61 -18.58 12.04
N GLY A 344 -18.92 -19.25 13.16
CA GLY A 344 -18.18 -19.15 14.42
C GLY A 344 -18.22 -17.75 15.04
N GLY A 345 -17.27 -17.44 15.94
CA GLY A 345 -16.87 -16.05 16.19
C GLY A 345 -17.66 -15.19 17.20
N LEU A 346 -18.07 -15.72 18.36
CA LEU A 346 -18.43 -14.84 19.47
C LEU A 346 -17.21 -14.46 20.33
N THR A 347 -17.08 -13.17 20.61
CA THR A 347 -16.22 -12.57 21.64
C THR A 347 -16.75 -12.81 23.07
N VAL A 348 -17.93 -13.42 23.20
CA VAL A 348 -18.56 -13.75 24.48
C VAL A 348 -18.41 -15.24 24.76
N VAL A 349 -17.72 -15.57 25.86
CA VAL A 349 -17.56 -16.93 26.37
C VAL A 349 -18.95 -17.52 26.68
N GLY A 350 -19.34 -18.56 25.95
CA GLY A 350 -20.53 -19.37 26.27
C GLY A 350 -21.68 -19.40 25.25
N ALA A 351 -21.57 -18.78 24.07
CA ALA A 351 -22.66 -18.73 23.07
C ALA A 351 -22.31 -19.32 21.68
N GLY A 352 -21.33 -20.23 21.61
CA GLY A 352 -20.79 -20.77 20.36
C GLY A 352 -21.48 -22.02 19.79
N GLU A 353 -22.81 -22.06 19.67
CA GLU A 353 -23.51 -23.23 19.09
C GLU A 353 -23.36 -23.34 17.55
N ALA A 354 -22.99 -22.25 16.87
CA ALA A 354 -22.99 -22.16 15.40
C ALA A 354 -22.08 -23.19 14.70
N VAL A 355 -20.91 -23.51 15.26
CA VAL A 355 -19.94 -24.43 14.61
C VAL A 355 -20.46 -25.88 14.57
N ILE A 356 -21.26 -26.29 15.56
CA ILE A 356 -21.77 -27.66 15.72
C ILE A 356 -22.83 -27.99 14.65
N ARG A 357 -23.45 -26.99 14.02
CA ARG A 357 -24.51 -27.18 13.02
C ARG A 357 -23.99 -27.32 11.57
N THR A 358 -22.66 -27.31 11.38
CA THR A 358 -22.03 -27.52 10.06
C THR A 358 -22.43 -28.88 9.48
N ARG A 359 -22.81 -28.92 8.20
CA ARG A 359 -23.30 -30.13 7.53
C ARG A 359 -23.10 -30.05 6.03
N PHE A 360 -22.46 -31.08 5.48
CA PHE A 360 -22.36 -31.32 4.04
C PHE A 360 -22.85 -32.72 3.71
N GLU A 361 -23.77 -32.83 2.76
CA GLU A 361 -24.35 -34.11 2.37
C GLU A 361 -24.56 -34.19 0.86
N GLY A 362 -24.56 -35.41 0.35
CA GLY A 362 -24.90 -35.67 -1.02
C GLY A 362 -24.80 -37.13 -1.41
N MET A 363 -24.61 -37.37 -2.69
CA MET A 363 -24.60 -38.69 -3.31
C MET A 363 -23.34 -38.88 -4.17
N THR A 364 -22.92 -40.12 -4.36
CA THR A 364 -21.89 -40.51 -5.32
C THR A 364 -22.36 -41.70 -6.15
N THR A 365 -21.94 -41.75 -7.40
CA THR A 365 -22.20 -42.86 -8.32
C THR A 365 -21.24 -44.01 -8.08
N ASP A 366 -20.11 -43.79 -7.41
CA ASP A 366 -19.10 -44.80 -7.13
C ASP A 366 -19.37 -45.52 -5.81
N VAL A 367 -19.92 -46.73 -5.93
CA VAL A 367 -20.27 -47.55 -4.78
C VAL A 367 -19.84 -48.98 -4.96
N ASP A 368 -18.91 -49.44 -4.13
CA ASP A 368 -18.51 -50.84 -4.03
C ASP A 368 -19.36 -51.55 -2.96
N PRO A 369 -20.25 -52.47 -3.35
CA PRO A 369 -21.08 -53.21 -2.39
C PRO A 369 -20.27 -54.15 -1.49
N THR A 370 -19.01 -54.48 -1.84
CA THR A 370 -18.11 -55.29 -1.00
C THR A 370 -17.32 -54.45 0.00
N GLY A 371 -17.25 -53.13 -0.22
CA GLY A 371 -16.47 -52.18 0.57
C GLY A 371 -14.95 -52.28 0.37
N LEU A 372 -14.44 -53.18 -0.47
CA LEU A 372 -12.99 -53.42 -0.64
C LEU A 372 -12.29 -52.30 -1.42
N ASN A 373 -12.95 -51.77 -2.44
CA ASN A 373 -12.48 -50.72 -3.34
C ASN A 373 -13.33 -49.44 -3.22
N GLN A 374 -14.06 -49.27 -2.11
CA GLN A 374 -14.89 -48.07 -1.90
C GLN A 374 -13.99 -46.84 -1.73
N ARG A 375 -14.05 -45.91 -2.68
CA ARG A 375 -13.38 -44.60 -2.55
C ARG A 375 -14.19 -43.69 -1.64
N LYS A 376 -13.50 -42.86 -0.86
CA LYS A 376 -14.12 -41.89 0.05
C LYS A 376 -14.45 -40.59 -0.67
N ILE A 377 -15.28 -39.78 -0.03
CA ILE A 377 -15.51 -38.38 -0.42
C ILE A 377 -14.60 -37.49 0.42
N HIS A 378 -13.78 -36.69 -0.24
CA HIS A 378 -12.92 -35.68 0.34
C HIS A 378 -13.55 -34.31 0.16
N LEU A 379 -13.61 -33.49 1.22
CA LEU A 379 -14.16 -32.14 1.21
C LEU A 379 -13.08 -31.08 1.36
N TYR A 380 -13.23 -30.02 0.56
CA TYR A 380 -12.36 -28.85 0.57
C TYR A 380 -13.20 -27.58 0.68
N GLY A 381 -12.76 -26.64 1.51
CA GLY A 381 -13.20 -25.25 1.43
C GLY A 381 -12.37 -24.50 0.39
N ILE A 382 -12.99 -23.60 -0.37
CA ILE A 382 -12.29 -22.84 -1.40
C ILE A 382 -11.85 -21.48 -0.85
N ASP A 383 -10.55 -21.34 -0.61
CA ASP A 383 -9.93 -20.07 -0.24
C ASP A 383 -9.65 -19.25 -1.49
N LEU A 384 -9.84 -17.93 -1.40
CA LEU A 384 -9.76 -17.00 -2.53
C LEU A 384 -8.63 -16.00 -2.29
N ASN A 385 -7.79 -15.80 -3.30
CA ASN A 385 -6.83 -14.71 -3.29
C ASN A 385 -7.56 -13.39 -3.60
N PRO A 386 -7.57 -12.41 -2.67
CA PRO A 386 -8.32 -11.17 -2.83
C PRO A 386 -7.87 -10.29 -3.99
N LEU A 387 -6.67 -10.51 -4.55
CA LEU A 387 -6.08 -9.67 -5.59
C LEU A 387 -6.17 -10.27 -6.98
N THR A 388 -6.08 -11.59 -7.07
CA THR A 388 -6.02 -12.29 -8.37
C THR A 388 -7.27 -13.11 -8.64
N GLY A 389 -8.11 -13.35 -7.63
CA GLY A 389 -9.20 -14.32 -7.71
C GLY A 389 -8.72 -15.77 -7.79
N ALA A 390 -7.42 -16.03 -7.65
CA ALA A 390 -6.88 -17.38 -7.65
C ALA A 390 -7.42 -18.16 -6.47
N THR A 391 -7.88 -19.39 -6.72
CA THR A 391 -8.48 -20.25 -5.70
C THR A 391 -7.46 -21.27 -5.19
N SER A 392 -7.61 -21.66 -3.93
CA SER A 392 -6.84 -22.78 -3.34
C SER A 392 -7.74 -23.65 -2.48
N ASP A 393 -7.55 -24.97 -2.58
CA ASP A 393 -8.34 -25.95 -1.83
C ASP A 393 -7.78 -26.14 -0.42
N ARG A 394 -8.58 -25.76 0.58
CA ARG A 394 -8.29 -26.00 1.99
C ARG A 394 -8.93 -27.29 2.44
N ASP A 395 -8.08 -28.25 2.78
CA ASP A 395 -8.48 -29.59 3.22
C ASP A 395 -9.29 -29.56 4.53
N TRP A 396 -10.54 -30.05 4.47
CA TRP A 396 -11.38 -30.26 5.64
C TRP A 396 -11.37 -31.70 6.14
N GLY A 397 -11.20 -32.67 5.25
CA GLY A 397 -11.13 -34.09 5.59
C GLY A 397 -12.00 -34.96 4.68
N ASN A 398 -12.23 -36.20 5.10
CA ASN A 398 -12.96 -37.18 4.30
C ASN A 398 -14.06 -37.92 5.09
N ILE A 399 -14.98 -38.50 4.33
CA ILE A 399 -16.09 -39.34 4.82
C ILE A 399 -16.26 -40.54 3.89
N GLY A 400 -16.62 -41.69 4.45
CA GLY A 400 -17.03 -42.86 3.67
C GLY A 400 -18.39 -42.69 3.02
N VAL A 401 -18.80 -43.73 2.30
CA VAL A 401 -20.05 -43.77 1.53
C VAL A 401 -20.93 -44.88 2.09
N ASP A 402 -22.22 -44.64 2.21
CA ASP A 402 -23.21 -45.63 2.63
C ASP A 402 -23.29 -46.73 1.55
N PRO A 403 -22.97 -48.01 1.88
CA PRO A 403 -22.95 -49.11 0.91
C PRO A 403 -24.37 -49.55 0.49
N GLY A 404 -25.41 -49.08 1.17
CA GLY A 404 -26.79 -49.51 0.99
C GLY A 404 -27.12 -50.87 1.61
N PRO A 405 -28.38 -51.33 1.46
CA PRO A 405 -28.84 -52.57 2.07
C PRO A 405 -28.03 -53.81 1.63
N PRO A 406 -27.81 -54.81 2.52
CA PRO A 406 -28.30 -54.89 3.90
C PRO A 406 -27.43 -54.16 4.93
N ASN A 407 -26.27 -53.64 4.54
CA ASN A 407 -25.25 -53.11 5.45
C ASN A 407 -25.35 -51.59 5.69
N GLY A 408 -26.29 -50.93 5.03
CA GLY A 408 -26.51 -49.49 5.04
C GLY A 408 -27.94 -49.13 4.65
N ALA A 409 -28.24 -47.84 4.50
CA ALA A 409 -29.59 -47.35 4.25
C ALA A 409 -29.79 -46.89 2.80
N VAL A 410 -29.00 -45.90 2.37
CA VAL A 410 -29.13 -45.29 1.04
C VAL A 410 -27.81 -45.43 0.32
N LYS A 411 -27.75 -46.40 -0.60
CA LYS A 411 -26.56 -46.69 -1.40
C LYS A 411 -26.02 -45.42 -2.08
N GLY A 412 -24.74 -45.11 -1.87
CA GLY A 412 -24.07 -43.95 -2.47
C GLY A 412 -24.18 -42.65 -1.68
N ARG A 413 -24.90 -42.61 -0.56
CA ARG A 413 -25.01 -41.40 0.23
C ARG A 413 -23.76 -41.14 1.06
N TRP A 414 -23.32 -39.89 1.13
CA TRP A 414 -22.26 -39.46 2.04
C TRP A 414 -22.76 -38.31 2.93
N ARG A 415 -22.28 -38.28 4.18
CA ARG A 415 -22.70 -37.27 5.18
C ARG A 415 -21.52 -36.84 6.03
N PHE A 416 -20.98 -35.68 5.71
CA PHE A 416 -19.91 -35.09 6.49
C PHE A 416 -20.50 -34.13 7.53
N ARG A 417 -20.47 -34.56 8.79
CA ARG A 417 -21.10 -33.87 9.93
C ARG A 417 -20.12 -33.79 11.10
N PRO A 418 -19.49 -32.64 11.34
CA PRO A 418 -18.69 -32.41 12.54
C PRO A 418 -19.52 -32.60 13.83
N PRO A 419 -18.91 -33.01 14.96
CA PRO A 419 -17.48 -33.24 15.17
C PRO A 419 -16.97 -34.51 14.48
N CYS A 420 -15.80 -34.40 13.82
CA CYS A 420 -15.14 -35.51 13.14
C CYS A 420 -14.05 -36.15 14.01
N LEU A 421 -13.65 -37.38 13.68
CA LEU A 421 -12.50 -38.05 14.28
C LEU A 421 -11.17 -37.39 13.85
N PRO A 422 -10.10 -37.46 14.67
CA PRO A 422 -8.78 -36.93 14.30
C PRO A 422 -8.18 -37.62 13.09
N PHE A 423 -7.33 -36.90 12.35
CA PHE A 423 -6.59 -37.44 11.20
C PHE A 423 -5.88 -38.75 11.52
N GLY A 424 -5.88 -39.69 10.57
CA GLY A 424 -5.30 -41.02 10.72
C GLY A 424 -6.16 -42.02 11.51
N SER A 425 -7.30 -41.59 12.06
CA SER A 425 -8.26 -42.52 12.69
C SER A 425 -8.87 -43.47 11.65
N VAL A 426 -9.11 -44.71 12.07
CA VAL A 426 -9.92 -45.67 11.30
C VAL A 426 -11.34 -45.65 11.90
N PRO A 427 -12.33 -45.05 11.23
CA PRO A 427 -13.67 -44.95 11.79
C PRO A 427 -14.32 -46.32 11.97
N ALA A 428 -15.02 -46.51 13.10
CA ALA A 428 -15.81 -47.72 13.33
C ALA A 428 -17.05 -47.79 12.43
N LYS A 429 -17.60 -46.63 12.05
CA LYS A 429 -18.65 -46.49 11.03
C LYS A 429 -18.23 -45.46 9.97
N PRO A 430 -17.43 -45.85 8.96
CA PRO A 430 -16.88 -44.94 7.95
C PRO A 430 -17.92 -44.11 7.20
N ASP A 431 -19.16 -44.58 7.08
CA ASP A 431 -20.31 -43.92 6.46
C ASP A 431 -20.96 -42.84 7.34
N LYS A 432 -20.60 -42.75 8.63
CA LYS A 432 -21.19 -41.83 9.62
C LYS A 432 -20.18 -40.96 10.34
N ASP A 433 -18.97 -41.47 10.51
CA ASP A 433 -17.91 -40.83 11.26
C ASP A 433 -16.89 -40.22 10.28
N CYS A 434 -16.96 -38.91 10.06
CA CYS A 434 -15.98 -38.19 9.25
C CYS A 434 -14.61 -38.17 9.94
N VAL A 435 -13.54 -38.06 9.15
CA VAL A 435 -12.18 -37.86 9.63
C VAL A 435 -11.70 -36.50 9.16
N MET A 436 -11.14 -35.70 10.07
CA MET A 436 -10.70 -34.34 9.80
C MET A 436 -9.19 -34.22 9.82
N ASN A 437 -8.62 -33.44 8.91
CA ASN A 437 -7.18 -33.23 8.84
C ASN A 437 -6.66 -32.42 10.05
N ALA A 438 -7.32 -31.31 10.38
CA ALA A 438 -6.97 -30.46 11.53
C ALA A 438 -8.21 -29.86 12.20
N ALA A 439 -8.20 -29.80 13.55
CA ALA A 439 -9.28 -29.16 14.30
C ALA A 439 -9.42 -27.68 13.94
N GLY A 440 -10.65 -27.20 13.74
CA GLY A 440 -10.94 -25.80 13.42
C GLY A 440 -10.75 -25.43 11.94
N SER A 441 -10.52 -26.38 11.04
CA SER A 441 -10.27 -26.15 9.60
C SER A 441 -11.44 -25.52 8.82
N PHE A 442 -12.64 -25.44 9.39
CA PHE A 442 -13.78 -24.75 8.76
C PHE A 442 -13.72 -23.24 8.88
N LEU A 443 -12.96 -22.72 9.84
CA LEU A 443 -12.83 -21.29 10.06
C LEU A 443 -11.52 -20.77 9.46
N PRO A 444 -11.55 -19.61 8.81
CA PRO A 444 -12.75 -18.83 8.49
C PRO A 444 -13.64 -19.52 7.41
N PRO A 445 -14.96 -19.27 7.38
CA PRO A 445 -15.85 -19.88 6.39
C PRO A 445 -15.55 -19.37 4.97
N THR A 446 -15.70 -20.26 3.98
CA THR A 446 -15.46 -19.97 2.54
C THR A 446 -16.75 -19.61 1.82
N ARG A 447 -16.63 -19.10 0.58
CA ARG A 447 -17.81 -18.89 -0.28
C ARG A 447 -18.26 -20.18 -0.94
N GLU A 448 -17.30 -21.01 -1.33
CA GLU A 448 -17.52 -22.25 -2.06
C GLU A 448 -16.95 -23.45 -1.32
N VAL A 449 -17.50 -24.61 -1.64
CA VAL A 449 -17.07 -25.92 -1.17
C VAL A 449 -16.89 -26.83 -2.38
N ARG A 450 -15.92 -27.73 -2.31
CA ARG A 450 -15.69 -28.78 -3.29
C ARG A 450 -15.71 -30.14 -2.62
N ALA A 451 -16.63 -31.00 -3.04
CA ALA A 451 -16.65 -32.42 -2.68
C ALA A 451 -16.04 -33.23 -3.82
N VAL A 452 -15.11 -34.13 -3.53
CA VAL A 452 -14.44 -34.95 -4.55
C VAL A 452 -14.37 -36.41 -4.18
N ILE A 453 -14.34 -37.28 -5.18
CA ILE A 453 -14.09 -38.71 -4.99
C ILE A 453 -12.57 -38.91 -4.98
N GLU A 454 -12.02 -39.47 -3.90
CA GLU A 454 -10.58 -39.70 -3.76
C GLU A 454 -10.04 -40.51 -4.96
N GLY A 455 -8.98 -40.02 -5.62
CA GLY A 455 -8.38 -40.67 -6.79
C GLY A 455 -9.14 -40.50 -8.12
N ALA A 456 -10.38 -40.00 -8.11
CA ALA A 456 -11.07 -39.58 -9.33
C ALA A 456 -10.64 -38.18 -9.77
N TRP A 457 -10.41 -37.30 -8.79
CA TRP A 457 -10.04 -35.92 -8.98
C TRP A 457 -8.98 -35.52 -7.97
N THR A 458 -8.06 -34.62 -8.37
CA THR A 458 -7.07 -34.02 -7.46
C THR A 458 -6.85 -32.54 -7.80
N PRO A 459 -6.52 -31.69 -6.81
CA PRO A 459 -6.32 -30.25 -7.02
C PRO A 459 -5.25 -29.90 -8.06
N ALA A 460 -4.17 -30.69 -8.12
CA ALA A 460 -3.04 -30.45 -9.02
C ALA A 460 -3.11 -31.26 -10.34
N GLY A 461 -4.14 -32.09 -10.52
CA GLY A 461 -4.26 -32.98 -11.68
C GLY A 461 -4.90 -32.30 -12.90
N PRO A 462 -4.62 -32.79 -14.12
CA PRO A 462 -5.33 -32.34 -15.31
C PRO A 462 -6.84 -32.60 -15.15
N GLN A 463 -7.63 -31.57 -15.42
CA GLN A 463 -9.09 -31.62 -15.32
C GLN A 463 -9.64 -32.34 -16.55
N THR A 464 -10.17 -33.55 -16.36
CA THR A 464 -10.77 -34.34 -17.44
C THR A 464 -12.29 -34.18 -17.42
N THR A 465 -12.84 -33.84 -18.58
CA THR A 465 -14.29 -33.68 -18.75
C THR A 465 -14.90 -34.86 -19.49
N TYR A 466 -16.06 -35.31 -19.02
CA TYR A 466 -16.87 -36.39 -19.58
C TYR A 466 -18.32 -35.92 -19.69
N ALA A 467 -19.23 -36.78 -20.17
CA ALA A 467 -20.68 -36.56 -20.16
C ALA A 467 -21.07 -35.16 -20.68
N ASN A 468 -20.52 -34.80 -21.85
CA ASN A 468 -20.70 -33.52 -22.52
C ASN A 468 -20.13 -32.28 -21.78
N GLY A 469 -18.94 -32.42 -21.17
CA GLY A 469 -18.19 -31.29 -20.61
C GLY A 469 -18.21 -31.18 -19.08
N ILE A 470 -18.76 -32.16 -18.37
CA ILE A 470 -18.76 -32.25 -16.90
C ILE A 470 -17.41 -32.72 -16.39
N ILE A 471 -16.84 -32.02 -15.40
CA ILE A 471 -15.61 -32.45 -14.74
C ILE A 471 -15.96 -33.62 -13.81
N ALA A 472 -15.44 -34.82 -14.11
CA ALA A 472 -15.73 -36.00 -13.30
C ALA A 472 -14.99 -35.96 -11.96
N GLY A 473 -15.56 -36.63 -10.95
CA GLY A 473 -14.94 -36.81 -9.65
C GLY A 473 -15.02 -35.60 -8.71
N GLN A 474 -15.62 -34.48 -9.12
CA GLN A 474 -15.86 -33.32 -8.26
C GLN A 474 -17.29 -32.78 -8.33
N TYR A 475 -17.67 -32.03 -7.30
CA TYR A 475 -18.82 -31.14 -7.28
C TYR A 475 -18.40 -29.85 -6.55
N HIS A 476 -18.43 -28.72 -7.25
CA HIS A 476 -17.93 -27.43 -6.78
C HIS A 476 -19.05 -26.38 -6.75
N ALA A 477 -19.52 -26.01 -5.56
CA ALA A 477 -20.73 -25.19 -5.43
C ALA A 477 -20.62 -24.14 -4.30
N PRO A 478 -21.43 -23.07 -4.35
CA PRO A 478 -21.51 -22.11 -3.25
C PRO A 478 -22.12 -22.72 -1.99
N ILE A 479 -21.75 -22.15 -0.84
CA ILE A 479 -22.42 -22.42 0.42
C ILE A 479 -23.73 -21.65 0.47
N LEU A 480 -24.83 -22.38 0.63
CA LEU A 480 -26.19 -21.82 0.55
C LEU A 480 -26.69 -21.31 1.91
N GLU A 481 -26.19 -21.86 3.01
CA GLU A 481 -26.63 -21.48 4.35
C GLU A 481 -25.44 -21.19 5.27
N TYR A 482 -25.41 -19.96 5.79
CA TYR A 482 -24.47 -19.53 6.82
C TYR A 482 -25.19 -19.40 8.15
N ILE A 483 -24.77 -20.20 9.13
CA ILE A 483 -25.28 -20.13 10.50
C ILE A 483 -24.44 -19.12 11.27
N PHE A 484 -24.99 -17.91 11.41
CA PHE A 484 -24.43 -16.87 12.27
C PHE A 484 -24.67 -17.20 13.75
N PRO A 485 -23.86 -16.63 14.67
CA PRO A 485 -24.09 -16.81 16.10
C PRO A 485 -25.49 -16.39 16.53
N GLU A 486 -26.14 -17.23 17.34
CA GLU A 486 -27.46 -16.91 17.88
C GLU A 486 -27.36 -15.87 19.00
N ASN A 487 -28.29 -14.92 19.01
CA ASN A 487 -28.37 -13.94 20.09
C ASN A 487 -28.97 -14.57 21.34
N VAL A 488 -28.39 -14.28 22.51
CA VAL A 488 -28.95 -14.73 23.79
C VAL A 488 -30.24 -13.96 24.08
N PRO A 489 -31.38 -14.63 24.38
CA PRO A 489 -32.63 -13.94 24.69
C PRO A 489 -32.46 -12.90 25.81
N GLY A 490 -32.93 -11.68 25.56
CA GLY A 490 -32.81 -10.55 26.51
C GLY A 490 -31.46 -9.82 26.50
N ALA A 491 -30.47 -10.28 25.71
CA ALA A 491 -29.23 -9.56 25.46
C ALA A 491 -29.36 -8.60 24.27
N PRO A 492 -28.56 -7.51 24.21
CA PRO A 492 -28.49 -6.64 23.03
C PRO A 492 -28.18 -7.48 21.78
N ILE A 493 -28.88 -7.19 20.68
CA ILE A 493 -28.67 -7.89 19.42
C ILE A 493 -27.24 -7.65 18.94
N VAL A 494 -26.46 -8.71 18.75
CA VAL A 494 -25.09 -8.62 18.23
C VAL A 494 -25.12 -8.52 16.70
N GLU A 495 -24.09 -7.94 16.11
CA GLU A 495 -23.92 -7.92 14.66
C GLU A 495 -23.46 -9.28 14.11
N ASN A 496 -23.82 -9.58 12.86
CA ASN A 496 -23.26 -10.69 12.12
C ASN A 496 -21.74 -10.49 11.97
N ASN A 497 -20.96 -11.56 12.20
CA ASN A 497 -19.50 -11.52 12.23
C ASN A 497 -18.83 -11.50 10.84
N PHE A 498 -19.30 -10.63 9.94
CA PHE A 498 -18.73 -10.50 8.58
C PHE A 498 -17.23 -10.19 8.58
N ASN A 499 -16.71 -9.57 9.66
CA ASN A 499 -15.28 -9.28 9.84
C ASN A 499 -14.39 -10.53 9.84
N SER A 500 -14.93 -11.71 10.15
CA SER A 500 -14.20 -12.99 10.12
C SER A 500 -14.48 -13.83 8.87
N ILE A 501 -15.10 -13.26 7.84
CA ILE A 501 -15.42 -13.93 6.57
C ILE A 501 -14.54 -13.32 5.45
N PRO A 502 -13.42 -13.95 5.07
CA PRO A 502 -12.39 -13.35 4.22
C PRO A 502 -12.89 -12.92 2.85
N PHE A 503 -13.72 -13.72 2.18
CA PHE A 503 -14.21 -13.35 0.84
C PHE A 503 -15.09 -12.09 0.85
N LEU A 504 -15.69 -11.75 2.00
CA LEU A 504 -16.39 -10.47 2.18
C LEU A 504 -15.41 -9.38 2.61
N ALA A 505 -14.61 -9.66 3.65
CA ALA A 505 -13.71 -8.69 4.28
C ALA A 505 -12.52 -8.29 3.41
N GLN A 506 -12.15 -9.11 2.43
CA GLN A 506 -10.98 -8.92 1.57
C GLN A 506 -11.32 -8.93 0.08
N GLY A 507 -12.46 -9.52 -0.31
CA GLY A 507 -12.79 -9.78 -1.71
C GLY A 507 -12.18 -11.09 -2.23
N GLY A 508 -12.03 -11.19 -3.55
CA GLY A 508 -11.39 -12.32 -4.22
C GLY A 508 -12.34 -13.27 -4.96
N TYR A 509 -13.65 -13.08 -4.84
CA TYR A 509 -14.61 -13.89 -5.59
C TYR A 509 -14.76 -13.35 -7.01
N THR A 510 -14.82 -14.23 -8.01
CA THR A 510 -15.05 -13.85 -9.40
C THR A 510 -16.48 -14.24 -9.78
N SER A 511 -17.30 -13.28 -10.22
CA SER A 511 -18.64 -13.58 -10.73
C SER A 511 -18.57 -14.49 -11.95
N SER A 512 -19.68 -15.15 -12.29
CA SER A 512 -19.76 -15.97 -13.51
C SER A 512 -19.58 -15.16 -14.80
N ALA A 513 -19.78 -13.84 -14.74
CA ALA A 513 -19.50 -12.94 -15.87
C ALA A 513 -18.04 -12.45 -15.92
N GLY A 514 -17.22 -12.81 -14.93
CA GLY A 514 -15.77 -12.54 -14.90
C GLY A 514 -15.33 -11.35 -14.05
N THR A 515 -16.22 -10.77 -13.24
CA THR A 515 -15.87 -9.62 -12.38
C THR A 515 -15.26 -10.10 -11.07
N LEU A 516 -13.99 -9.77 -10.82
CA LEU A 516 -13.30 -10.03 -9.56
C LEU A 516 -13.69 -8.98 -8.53
N VAL A 517 -14.46 -9.35 -7.52
CA VAL A 517 -14.95 -8.39 -6.50
C VAL A 517 -13.95 -8.16 -5.37
N GLY A 518 -13.90 -6.91 -4.90
CA GLY A 518 -13.11 -6.45 -3.75
C GLY A 518 -13.85 -6.56 -2.40
N GLN A 519 -13.36 -5.81 -1.41
CA GLN A 519 -14.03 -5.67 -0.12
C GLN A 519 -15.35 -4.89 -0.27
N LEU A 520 -16.42 -5.35 0.39
CA LEU A 520 -17.72 -4.66 0.38
C LEU A 520 -17.60 -3.19 0.81
N ASN A 521 -18.21 -2.28 0.03
CA ASN A 521 -18.22 -0.84 0.34
C ASN A 521 -19.58 -0.19 -0.01
N PRO A 522 -20.34 0.34 0.97
CA PRO A 522 -20.01 0.43 2.39
C PRO A 522 -19.96 -0.94 3.10
N TRP A 523 -19.13 -1.03 4.14
CA TRP A 523 -18.97 -2.25 4.92
C TRP A 523 -20.17 -2.48 5.87
N PRO A 524 -20.71 -3.70 6.01
CA PRO A 524 -21.80 -4.02 6.92
C PRO A 524 -21.34 -4.12 8.39
N SER A 525 -20.59 -3.15 8.89
CA SER A 525 -20.28 -2.94 10.32
C SER A 525 -19.79 -1.50 10.53
N ASN A 526 -19.83 -1.02 11.77
CA ASN A 526 -19.21 0.25 12.14
C ASN A 526 -17.67 0.17 12.19
N ILE A 527 -17.09 -1.04 12.13
CA ILE A 527 -15.65 -1.27 12.03
C ILE A 527 -15.35 -1.96 10.71
N VAL A 528 -14.64 -1.26 9.82
CA VAL A 528 -14.21 -1.80 8.52
C VAL A 528 -12.89 -2.57 8.71
N PRO A 529 -12.80 -3.86 8.34
CA PRO A 529 -11.55 -4.58 8.31
C PRO A 529 -10.55 -3.89 7.40
N ALA A 530 -9.26 -3.91 7.76
CA ALA A 530 -8.23 -3.43 6.84
C ALA A 530 -8.25 -4.31 5.58
N PRO A 531 -8.27 -3.73 4.36
CA PRO A 531 -8.23 -4.53 3.14
C PRO A 531 -6.92 -5.32 3.07
N ALA A 532 -6.97 -6.52 2.48
CA ALA A 532 -5.81 -7.38 2.32
C ALA A 532 -4.66 -6.70 1.54
N CYS A 533 -5.02 -5.74 0.69
CA CYS A 533 -4.06 -4.90 0.03
C CYS A 533 -4.55 -3.45 -0.07
N ALA A 534 -3.67 -2.52 0.30
CA ALA A 534 -3.90 -1.10 0.11
C ALA A 534 -3.30 -0.65 -1.24
N PRO A 535 -4.06 0.08 -2.09
CA PRO A 535 -3.51 0.67 -3.31
C PRO A 535 -2.35 1.61 -2.98
N PRO A 536 -1.46 1.88 -3.95
CA PRO A 536 -0.30 2.71 -3.68
C PRO A 536 -0.75 4.15 -3.39
N VAL A 537 0.02 4.84 -2.56
CA VAL A 537 -0.13 6.28 -2.34
C VAL A 537 1.18 6.93 -2.72
N ALA A 538 1.30 7.34 -3.98
CA ALA A 538 2.52 7.92 -4.51
C ALA A 538 2.82 9.26 -3.82
N ASN A 539 4.10 9.49 -3.53
CA ASN A 539 4.60 10.78 -3.05
C ASN A 539 5.88 11.10 -3.81
N ALA A 540 5.80 12.11 -4.67
CA ALA A 540 6.91 12.58 -5.51
C ALA A 540 7.96 13.39 -4.73
N GLY A 541 7.77 13.65 -3.44
CA GLY A 541 8.65 14.50 -2.64
C GLY A 541 8.69 15.94 -3.14
N GLY A 542 9.86 16.59 -2.99
CA GLY A 542 10.08 17.98 -3.43
C GLY A 542 9.38 19.03 -2.55
N PRO A 543 9.31 20.30 -3.01
CA PRO A 543 9.86 20.82 -4.27
C PRO A 543 11.39 20.73 -4.33
N TYR A 544 11.93 20.63 -5.54
CA TYR A 544 13.38 20.53 -5.79
C TYR A 544 13.92 21.80 -6.42
N VAL A 545 15.20 22.10 -6.19
CA VAL A 545 15.90 23.25 -6.79
C VAL A 545 17.25 22.80 -7.31
N VAL A 546 17.59 23.23 -8.53
CA VAL A 546 18.86 22.89 -9.19
C VAL A 546 19.30 24.05 -10.09
N SER A 547 20.60 24.22 -10.31
CA SER A 547 21.10 25.20 -11.29
C SER A 547 20.93 24.70 -12.72
N SER A 548 20.91 25.63 -13.68
CA SER A 548 20.95 25.34 -15.12
C SER A 548 22.02 24.28 -15.46
N GLY A 549 21.62 23.17 -16.07
CA GLY A 549 22.49 22.03 -16.38
C GLY A 549 22.97 21.16 -15.22
N GLY A 550 22.59 21.49 -13.98
CA GLY A 550 22.95 20.73 -12.79
C GLY A 550 22.12 19.46 -12.62
N THR A 551 22.51 18.63 -11.66
CA THR A 551 21.80 17.39 -11.30
C THR A 551 21.28 17.47 -9.86
N VAL A 552 20.07 16.95 -9.62
CA VAL A 552 19.45 16.81 -8.29
C VAL A 552 18.81 15.42 -8.17
N GLY A 553 18.91 14.79 -7.01
CA GLY A 553 18.24 13.51 -6.74
C GLY A 553 16.75 13.74 -6.42
N LEU A 554 15.86 13.06 -7.14
CA LEU A 554 14.45 12.99 -6.78
C LEU A 554 14.26 11.94 -5.68
N SER A 555 13.28 12.13 -4.79
CA SER A 555 12.99 11.21 -3.69
C SER A 555 11.53 10.78 -3.73
N GLY A 556 11.22 9.83 -4.62
CA GLY A 556 9.91 9.21 -4.72
C GLY A 556 9.70 8.16 -3.64
N SER A 557 8.48 8.09 -3.12
CA SER A 557 8.05 7.03 -2.20
C SER A 557 6.60 6.63 -2.48
N SER A 558 6.17 5.48 -1.95
CA SER A 558 4.76 5.09 -1.96
C SER A 558 4.38 4.43 -0.64
N GLY A 559 3.21 4.79 -0.11
CA GLY A 559 2.51 4.00 0.91
C GLY A 559 1.67 2.89 0.28
N GLY A 560 1.01 2.08 1.10
CA GLY A 560 0.18 0.94 0.68
C GLY A 560 0.86 -0.41 0.91
N THR A 561 0.33 -1.46 0.29
CA THR A 561 0.93 -2.81 0.38
C THR A 561 1.96 -3.00 -0.74
N GLY A 562 3.23 -3.26 -0.40
CA GLY A 562 4.27 -3.54 -1.41
C GLY A 562 4.16 -4.94 -2.04
N PRO A 563 4.96 -5.24 -3.07
CA PRO A 563 5.99 -4.40 -3.68
C PRO A 563 5.41 -3.32 -4.60
N PHE A 564 6.16 -2.23 -4.80
CA PHE A 564 5.80 -1.14 -5.70
C PHE A 564 6.72 -1.11 -6.92
N THR A 565 6.18 -0.76 -8.07
CA THR A 565 6.94 -0.29 -9.23
C THR A 565 6.77 1.22 -9.36
N PHE A 566 7.84 1.91 -9.75
CA PHE A 566 7.85 3.37 -9.91
C PHE A 566 8.10 3.75 -11.37
N PHE A 567 7.53 4.86 -11.79
CA PHE A 567 7.82 5.46 -13.09
C PHE A 567 7.71 6.98 -13.05
N TRP A 568 8.81 7.65 -13.37
CA TRP A 568 8.92 9.10 -13.41
C TRP A 568 8.78 9.64 -14.83
N THR A 569 8.06 10.75 -14.99
CA THR A 569 8.02 11.55 -16.22
C THR A 569 8.36 13.00 -15.93
N VAL A 570 9.13 13.64 -16.80
CA VAL A 570 9.53 15.05 -16.69
C VAL A 570 9.27 15.78 -18.01
N ALA A 571 8.82 17.03 -17.94
CA ALA A 571 8.50 17.83 -19.12
C ALA A 571 9.74 18.35 -19.88
N ALA A 572 10.89 18.46 -19.21
CA ALA A 572 12.17 18.86 -19.79
C ALA A 572 13.34 18.36 -18.93
N GLY A 573 14.53 18.20 -19.52
CA GLY A 573 15.70 17.58 -18.86
C GLY A 573 15.73 16.07 -19.03
N THR A 574 16.61 15.39 -18.29
CA THR A 574 16.79 13.93 -18.40
C THR A 574 16.85 13.26 -17.03
N LEU A 575 16.38 12.03 -16.94
CA LEU A 575 16.48 11.19 -15.74
C LEU A 575 17.54 10.11 -15.96
N SER A 576 18.27 9.74 -14.91
CA SER A 576 19.24 8.63 -14.96
C SER A 576 18.57 7.28 -15.25
N ASP A 577 17.43 7.02 -14.60
CA ASP A 577 16.55 5.87 -14.85
C ASP A 577 15.16 6.19 -14.30
N ALA A 578 14.15 6.32 -15.18
CA ALA A 578 12.80 6.70 -14.77
C ALA A 578 12.09 5.66 -13.87
N THR A 579 12.58 4.42 -13.79
CA THR A 579 11.93 3.33 -13.06
C THR A 579 12.32 3.23 -11.57
N LEU A 580 13.34 3.99 -11.16
CA LEU A 580 13.79 4.03 -9.77
C LEU A 580 12.88 4.92 -8.92
N ALA A 581 12.76 4.61 -7.63
CA ALA A 581 12.09 5.50 -6.67
C ALA A 581 12.84 6.84 -6.54
N ALA A 582 14.18 6.80 -6.58
CA ALA A 582 15.05 7.96 -6.40
C ALA A 582 16.05 8.13 -7.57
N PRO A 583 15.61 8.56 -8.77
CA PRO A 583 16.50 8.83 -9.89
C PRO A 583 17.20 10.18 -9.75
N ASN A 584 18.33 10.33 -10.43
CA ASN A 584 18.97 11.64 -10.62
C ASN A 584 18.32 12.36 -11.81
N TYR A 585 17.81 13.57 -11.57
CA TYR A 585 17.32 14.48 -12.59
C TYR A 585 18.41 15.47 -12.99
N THR A 586 18.73 15.55 -14.28
CA THR A 586 19.62 16.55 -14.87
C THR A 586 18.80 17.61 -15.59
N ALA A 587 18.94 18.86 -15.14
CA ALA A 587 18.20 19.99 -15.67
C ALA A 587 18.67 20.39 -17.08
N PRO A 588 17.78 20.94 -17.93
CA PRO A 588 18.20 21.60 -19.15
C PRO A 588 18.98 22.88 -18.86
N GLN A 589 19.67 23.41 -19.88
CA GLN A 589 20.31 24.72 -19.80
C GLN A 589 19.28 25.82 -20.08
N VAL A 590 19.13 26.79 -19.17
CA VAL A 590 18.12 27.86 -19.24
C VAL A 590 18.71 29.23 -18.88
N ALA A 591 18.35 30.26 -19.66
CA ALA A 591 18.76 31.66 -19.40
C ALA A 591 17.90 32.38 -18.36
N ALA A 592 16.69 31.88 -18.10
CA ALA A 592 15.74 32.41 -17.12
C ALA A 592 15.28 31.29 -16.20
N GLN A 593 14.87 31.64 -14.98
CA GLN A 593 14.33 30.66 -14.03
C GLN A 593 13.16 29.91 -14.68
N THR A 594 13.24 28.58 -14.66
CA THR A 594 12.26 27.71 -15.31
C THR A 594 11.78 26.66 -14.32
N VAL A 595 10.48 26.38 -14.28
CA VAL A 595 9.90 25.32 -13.43
C VAL A 595 9.54 24.13 -14.31
N VAL A 596 10.09 22.96 -13.97
CA VAL A 596 9.80 21.68 -14.66
C VAL A 596 8.89 20.84 -13.76
N ASN A 597 7.80 20.32 -14.32
CA ASN A 597 6.92 19.38 -13.61
C ASN A 597 7.49 17.95 -13.72
N ALA A 598 7.57 17.25 -12.58
CA ALA A 598 7.98 15.86 -12.47
C ALA A 598 6.82 15.04 -11.88
N SER A 599 6.39 14.01 -12.59
CA SER A 599 5.26 13.16 -12.18
C SER A 599 5.77 11.76 -11.85
N LEU A 600 5.54 11.30 -10.62
CA LEU A 600 5.80 9.95 -10.15
C LEU A 600 4.52 9.13 -10.21
N THR A 601 4.58 8.00 -10.90
CA THR A 601 3.54 6.97 -10.84
C THR A 601 4.08 5.81 -10.02
N ALA A 602 3.33 5.39 -8.99
CA ALA A 602 3.59 4.18 -8.22
C ALA A 602 2.46 3.18 -8.48
N THR A 603 2.82 1.91 -8.67
CA THR A 603 1.89 0.82 -8.96
C THR A 603 2.18 -0.35 -8.03
N ASN A 604 1.15 -1.00 -7.50
CA ASN A 604 1.25 -2.33 -6.89
C ASN A 604 0.18 -3.25 -7.49
N SER A 605 0.02 -4.44 -6.93
CA SER A 605 -0.99 -5.42 -7.36
C SER A 605 -2.45 -4.95 -7.19
N CYS A 606 -2.68 -3.78 -6.60
CA CYS A 606 -3.97 -3.34 -6.08
C CYS A 606 -4.38 -1.97 -6.61
N GLY A 607 -3.55 -1.36 -7.45
CA GLY A 607 -3.87 -0.12 -8.13
C GLY A 607 -2.65 0.70 -8.52
N VAL A 608 -2.94 1.90 -8.99
CA VAL A 608 -1.97 2.89 -9.46
C VAL A 608 -2.27 4.22 -8.78
N SER A 609 -1.21 4.97 -8.45
CA SER A 609 -1.31 6.31 -7.89
C SER A 609 -0.26 7.21 -8.52
N THR A 610 -0.61 8.46 -8.75
CA THR A 610 0.27 9.45 -9.35
C THR A 610 0.39 10.67 -8.44
N ALA A 611 1.62 11.15 -8.26
CA ALA A 611 1.93 12.37 -7.53
C ALA A 611 2.86 13.27 -8.36
N ASN A 612 2.68 14.58 -8.23
CA ASN A 612 3.49 15.58 -8.92
C ASN A 612 4.42 16.29 -7.95
N ALA A 613 5.61 16.64 -8.42
CA ALA A 613 6.55 17.54 -7.78
C ALA A 613 7.08 18.55 -8.82
N THR A 614 7.61 19.67 -8.33
CA THR A 614 8.23 20.68 -9.19
C THR A 614 9.74 20.71 -8.99
N VAL A 615 10.47 20.93 -10.08
CA VAL A 615 11.91 21.21 -10.08
C VAL A 615 12.12 22.63 -10.58
N THR A 616 12.57 23.52 -9.70
CA THR A 616 12.94 24.90 -10.06
C THR A 616 14.37 24.93 -10.55
N VAL A 617 14.55 25.22 -11.83
CA VAL A 617 15.86 25.39 -12.48
C VAL A 617 16.24 26.86 -12.42
N ASN A 618 17.27 27.18 -11.64
CA ASN A 618 17.81 28.53 -11.56
C ASN A 618 18.57 28.89 -12.85
N PRO A 619 18.47 30.15 -13.32
CA PRO A 619 19.10 30.58 -14.57
C PRO A 619 20.62 30.43 -14.52
N ALA A 620 21.24 30.19 -15.68
CA ALA A 620 22.69 30.28 -15.82
C ALA A 620 23.17 31.72 -15.51
N LEU A 621 24.31 31.86 -14.82
CA LEU A 621 24.95 33.16 -14.67
C LEU A 621 25.63 33.56 -16.00
N ALA A 622 25.79 34.87 -16.20
CA ALA A 622 26.51 35.39 -17.36
C ALA A 622 28.00 35.00 -17.32
N PRO A 623 28.63 34.72 -18.48
CA PRO A 623 30.07 34.62 -18.56
C PRO A 623 30.74 35.98 -18.28
N VAL A 624 32.00 35.96 -17.86
CA VAL A 624 32.80 37.15 -17.55
C VAL A 624 33.96 37.24 -18.53
N VAL A 625 34.00 38.31 -19.34
CA VAL A 625 35.16 38.64 -20.16
C VAL A 625 36.22 39.27 -19.26
N ASN A 626 37.45 38.74 -19.29
CA ASN A 626 38.55 39.27 -18.50
C ASN A 626 38.92 40.69 -18.97
N PRO A 627 39.42 41.56 -18.07
CA PRO A 627 39.91 42.88 -18.46
C PRO A 627 40.95 42.79 -19.58
N ILE A 628 40.78 43.61 -20.61
CA ILE A 628 41.67 43.67 -21.76
C ILE A 628 42.54 44.93 -21.61
N ALA A 629 43.84 44.81 -21.86
CA ALA A 629 44.75 45.96 -21.76
C ALA A 629 44.54 46.95 -22.93
N PRO A 630 44.74 48.27 -22.72
CA PRO A 630 44.73 49.25 -23.80
C PRO A 630 45.73 48.88 -24.90
N GLN A 631 45.38 49.16 -26.15
CA GLN A 631 46.21 48.84 -27.31
C GLN A 631 46.70 50.12 -27.97
N ALA A 632 47.87 50.06 -28.60
CA ALA A 632 48.38 51.14 -29.41
C ALA A 632 48.90 50.59 -30.75
N VAL A 633 48.68 51.35 -31.81
CA VAL A 633 49.08 50.99 -33.17
C VAL A 633 49.45 52.25 -33.93
N ASP A 634 50.48 52.18 -34.77
CA ASP A 634 50.84 53.31 -35.61
C ASP A 634 49.87 53.45 -36.78
N SER A 635 49.67 54.68 -37.25
CA SER A 635 48.84 54.93 -38.42
C SER A 635 49.28 54.07 -39.62
N GLY A 636 48.34 53.30 -40.19
CA GLY A 636 48.57 52.39 -41.32
C GLY A 636 49.03 50.98 -40.96
N SER A 637 49.28 50.68 -39.67
CA SER A 637 49.71 49.36 -39.21
C SER A 637 48.54 48.47 -38.77
N SER A 638 48.72 47.16 -38.83
CA SER A 638 47.76 46.18 -38.31
C SER A 638 47.98 45.89 -36.82
N GLY A 639 46.91 45.50 -36.12
CA GLY A 639 46.92 45.16 -34.70
C GLY A 639 46.15 43.87 -34.41
N THR A 640 46.55 43.17 -33.36
CA THR A 640 45.85 41.98 -32.84
C THR A 640 45.99 41.90 -31.32
N PHE A 641 44.95 41.46 -30.63
CA PHE A 641 45.02 41.13 -29.20
C PHE A 641 44.13 39.92 -28.87
N ALA A 642 44.54 39.16 -27.87
CA ALA A 642 43.77 38.03 -27.36
C ALA A 642 42.75 38.49 -26.31
N VAL A 643 41.59 37.85 -26.30
CA VAL A 643 40.56 38.00 -25.27
C VAL A 643 40.26 36.65 -24.66
N THR A 644 40.02 36.64 -23.36
CA THR A 644 39.66 35.44 -22.60
C THR A 644 38.45 35.72 -21.74
N ALA A 645 37.61 34.71 -21.53
CA ALA A 645 36.43 34.78 -20.68
C ALA A 645 36.27 33.46 -19.91
N SER A 646 35.63 33.56 -18.75
CA SER A 646 35.26 32.41 -17.93
C SER A 646 33.74 32.36 -17.75
N ASP A 647 33.17 31.16 -17.70
CA ASP A 647 31.79 30.94 -17.29
C ASP A 647 31.81 29.97 -16.09
N SER A 648 31.25 30.40 -14.97
CA SER A 648 31.21 29.61 -13.73
C SER A 648 30.18 28.47 -13.76
N ASN A 649 29.29 28.42 -14.76
CA ASN A 649 28.15 27.48 -14.80
C ASN A 649 28.34 26.33 -15.79
N VAL A 650 29.47 26.26 -16.50
CA VAL A 650 29.68 25.26 -17.56
C VAL A 650 31.10 24.68 -17.49
N PRO A 651 31.29 23.38 -17.73
CA PRO A 651 32.63 22.81 -17.86
C PRO A 651 33.45 23.53 -18.94
N ALA A 652 34.77 23.67 -18.74
CA ALA A 652 35.68 24.43 -19.60
C ALA A 652 35.75 24.00 -21.08
N SER A 653 35.03 22.94 -21.47
CA SER A 653 35.00 22.39 -22.83
C SER A 653 33.86 22.93 -23.72
N VAL A 654 32.88 23.66 -23.17
CA VAL A 654 31.76 24.20 -23.96
C VAL A 654 32.11 25.59 -24.49
N PRO A 655 32.08 25.82 -25.82
CA PRO A 655 32.56 27.07 -26.41
C PRO A 655 31.61 28.26 -26.21
N LEU A 656 32.18 29.41 -25.84
CA LEU A 656 31.51 30.70 -25.85
C LEU A 656 31.39 31.25 -27.28
N THR A 657 30.31 31.99 -27.54
CA THR A 657 30.16 32.78 -28.76
C THR A 657 30.55 34.23 -28.48
N TRP A 658 31.16 34.90 -29.45
CA TRP A 658 31.81 36.20 -29.24
C TRP A 658 31.29 37.24 -30.21
N SER A 659 31.18 38.49 -29.75
CA SER A 659 30.89 39.64 -30.61
C SER A 659 31.79 40.82 -30.27
N VAL A 660 32.18 41.58 -31.29
CA VAL A 660 33.03 42.77 -31.18
C VAL A 660 32.40 43.94 -31.93
N THR A 661 32.48 45.12 -31.34
CA THR A 661 32.01 46.39 -31.93
C THR A 661 33.03 47.50 -31.67
N GLN A 662 32.95 48.62 -32.40
CA GLN A 662 33.80 49.80 -32.19
C GLN A 662 33.01 51.10 -32.24
N THR A 663 33.52 52.11 -31.55
CA THR A 663 33.02 53.49 -31.57
C THR A 663 34.20 54.47 -31.56
N GLY A 664 34.05 55.63 -32.21
CA GLY A 664 35.10 56.64 -32.36
C GLY A 664 35.56 56.86 -33.81
N THR A 665 36.35 57.91 -34.02
CA THR A 665 36.87 58.30 -35.35
C THR A 665 38.37 58.58 -35.28
N PRO A 666 39.18 58.11 -36.26
CA PRO A 666 38.79 57.34 -37.44
C PRO A 666 38.52 55.86 -37.10
N THR A 667 37.61 55.18 -37.82
CA THR A 667 37.25 53.78 -37.54
C THR A 667 38.38 52.82 -37.89
N LEU A 668 38.62 51.81 -37.07
CA LEU A 668 39.51 50.70 -37.41
C LEU A 668 38.93 49.90 -38.58
N LEU A 669 39.78 49.52 -39.52
CA LEU A 669 39.41 48.76 -40.71
C LEU A 669 39.53 47.26 -40.43
N GLY A 670 38.58 46.45 -40.94
CA GLY A 670 38.63 45.00 -40.84
C GLY A 670 38.52 44.44 -39.42
N LEU A 671 37.82 45.14 -38.51
CA LEU A 671 37.60 44.69 -37.14
C LEU A 671 36.81 43.38 -37.11
N ALA A 672 37.43 42.31 -36.61
CA ALA A 672 36.81 40.99 -36.48
C ALA A 672 37.23 40.31 -35.17
N ILE A 673 36.39 39.39 -34.69
CA ILE A 673 36.70 38.52 -33.55
C ILE A 673 36.51 37.05 -33.97
N SER A 674 37.52 36.23 -33.71
CA SER A 674 37.52 34.82 -34.09
C SER A 674 37.82 33.95 -32.87
N PRO A 675 36.98 32.95 -32.53
CA PRO A 675 37.25 32.02 -31.44
C PRO A 675 38.55 31.25 -31.65
N THR A 676 39.35 31.12 -30.58
CA THR A 676 40.63 30.38 -30.57
C THR A 676 40.63 29.22 -29.56
N GLY A 677 39.59 29.13 -28.73
CA GLY A 677 39.33 28.03 -27.80
C GLY A 677 37.96 28.20 -27.10
N PRO A 678 37.58 27.30 -26.18
CA PRO A 678 36.26 27.32 -25.55
C PRO A 678 35.95 28.63 -24.79
N GLY A 679 36.97 29.22 -24.15
CA GLY A 679 36.88 30.50 -23.42
C GLY A 679 37.81 31.59 -23.97
N ALA A 680 38.26 31.48 -25.21
CA ALA A 680 39.24 32.42 -25.78
C ALA A 680 38.91 32.78 -27.24
N ALA A 681 39.21 34.02 -27.61
CA ALA A 681 39.14 34.53 -28.97
C ALA A 681 40.27 35.51 -29.25
N ALA A 682 40.50 35.83 -30.53
CA ALA A 682 41.42 36.86 -30.96
C ALA A 682 40.68 37.96 -31.72
N VAL A 683 40.97 39.21 -31.41
CA VAL A 683 40.47 40.39 -32.12
C VAL A 683 41.55 40.89 -33.06
N THR A 684 41.20 41.11 -34.33
CA THR A 684 42.09 41.64 -35.36
C THR A 684 41.53 42.92 -35.97
N TYR A 685 42.41 43.86 -36.33
CA TYR A 685 42.04 45.12 -36.97
C TYR A 685 43.24 45.79 -37.68
N THR A 686 42.98 46.83 -38.47
CA THR A 686 44.02 47.68 -39.09
C THR A 686 43.72 49.15 -38.83
N ALA A 687 44.72 49.91 -38.36
CA ALA A 687 44.59 51.35 -38.17
C ALA A 687 44.60 52.09 -39.53
N PRO A 688 43.71 53.08 -39.72
CA PRO A 688 43.75 53.94 -40.90
C PRO A 688 45.10 54.63 -41.07
N SER A 689 45.57 54.74 -42.31
CA SER A 689 46.76 55.52 -42.67
C SER A 689 46.47 57.03 -42.67
N GLY A 690 47.49 57.85 -42.45
CA GLY A 690 47.38 59.31 -42.50
C GLY A 690 46.81 59.96 -41.22
N VAL A 691 46.83 59.28 -40.08
CA VAL A 691 46.47 59.85 -38.78
C VAL A 691 47.61 60.74 -38.29
N LEU A 692 47.40 62.06 -38.32
CA LEU A 692 48.42 63.09 -38.08
C LEU A 692 48.48 63.55 -36.61
N THR A 693 47.48 63.21 -35.81
CA THR A 693 47.36 63.50 -34.38
C THR A 693 46.91 62.22 -33.67
N VAL A 694 47.31 62.01 -32.42
CA VAL A 694 46.88 60.84 -31.65
C VAL A 694 45.36 60.77 -31.59
N SER A 695 44.79 59.67 -32.07
CA SER A 695 43.34 59.42 -32.09
C SER A 695 43.02 58.14 -31.33
N VAL A 696 41.86 58.07 -30.66
CA VAL A 696 41.46 56.91 -29.85
C VAL A 696 40.16 56.31 -30.39
N VAL A 697 40.14 54.98 -30.54
CA VAL A 697 38.95 54.20 -30.90
C VAL A 697 38.63 53.24 -29.77
N THR A 698 37.40 53.24 -29.29
CA THR A 698 36.95 52.33 -28.24
C THR A 698 36.36 51.07 -28.87
N VAL A 699 36.95 49.91 -28.59
CA VAL A 699 36.52 48.58 -29.01
C VAL A 699 35.81 47.89 -27.85
N THR A 700 34.62 47.34 -28.08
CA THR A 700 33.81 46.65 -27.06
C THR A 700 33.59 45.19 -27.43
N VAL A 701 33.88 44.29 -26.47
CA VAL A 701 33.78 42.84 -26.61
C VAL A 701 32.77 42.28 -25.61
N THR A 702 31.94 41.35 -26.07
CA THR A 702 31.03 40.54 -25.24
C THR A 702 31.15 39.06 -25.59
N ALA A 703 30.88 38.19 -24.61
CA ALA A 703 30.78 36.75 -24.79
C ALA A 703 29.37 36.26 -24.40
N THR A 704 28.84 35.24 -25.09
CA THR A 704 27.54 34.61 -24.77
C THR A 704 27.76 33.13 -24.50
N ASN A 705 27.17 32.62 -23.43
CA ASN A 705 27.25 31.21 -23.09
C ASN A 705 26.22 30.34 -23.84
N ALA A 706 26.31 29.03 -23.65
CA ALA A 706 25.43 28.06 -24.32
C ALA A 706 23.96 28.17 -23.91
N ALA A 707 23.65 28.79 -22.76
CA ALA A 707 22.29 29.10 -22.35
C ALA A 707 21.74 30.37 -23.03
N GLY A 708 22.58 31.13 -23.75
CA GLY A 708 22.19 32.38 -24.41
C GLY A 708 22.34 33.63 -23.53
N VAL A 709 23.02 33.53 -22.39
CA VAL A 709 23.23 34.66 -21.47
C VAL A 709 24.50 35.43 -21.88
N LEU A 710 24.37 36.75 -22.07
CA LEU A 710 25.43 37.66 -22.51
C LEU A 710 26.24 38.19 -21.32
N SER A 711 27.57 38.30 -21.48
CA SER A 711 28.44 38.97 -20.52
C SER A 711 28.17 40.48 -20.46
N ALA A 712 28.62 41.11 -19.38
CA ALA A 712 28.82 42.55 -19.41
C ALA A 712 29.83 42.92 -20.53
N PRO A 713 29.66 44.06 -21.21
CA PRO A 713 30.61 44.53 -22.22
C PRO A 713 31.92 44.94 -21.57
N VAL A 714 33.04 44.52 -22.15
CA VAL A 714 34.38 45.01 -21.81
C VAL A 714 34.88 45.89 -22.94
N SER A 715 35.13 47.16 -22.63
CA SER A 715 35.61 48.15 -23.58
C SER A 715 37.08 48.44 -23.35
N ILE A 716 37.84 48.62 -24.44
CA ILE A 716 39.22 49.06 -24.44
C ILE A 716 39.43 50.17 -25.44
N ASP A 717 40.42 51.00 -25.17
CA ASP A 717 40.87 52.03 -26.09
C ASP A 717 42.05 51.51 -26.93
N VAL A 718 41.90 51.67 -28.25
CA VAL A 718 42.97 51.50 -29.24
C VAL A 718 43.44 52.89 -29.65
N THR A 719 44.66 53.24 -29.24
CA THR A 719 45.29 54.53 -29.55
C THR A 719 46.07 54.45 -30.86
N ILE A 720 45.78 55.34 -31.81
CA ILE A 720 46.45 55.42 -33.10
C ILE A 720 47.48 56.56 -33.06
N ASN A 721 48.78 56.23 -33.17
CA ASN A 721 49.87 57.20 -33.05
C ASN A 721 50.32 57.76 -34.43
N PRO A 722 50.69 59.07 -34.50
CA PRO A 722 51.35 59.67 -35.67
C PRO A 722 52.87 59.42 -35.68
N ALA A 723 53.50 59.43 -36.87
CA ALA A 723 54.90 59.01 -37.05
C ALA A 723 55.96 60.16 -36.88
N GLY A 724 56.90 60.02 -35.93
CA GLY A 724 58.21 60.76 -35.84
C GLY A 724 58.40 61.75 -34.65
N VAL A 725 59.54 61.69 -33.91
CA VAL A 725 59.72 62.12 -32.48
C VAL A 725 60.86 63.16 -32.22
N VAL A 726 60.77 64.00 -31.15
CA VAL A 726 61.83 64.86 -30.50
C VAL A 726 62.03 64.46 -29.01
N CYS A 727 63.23 64.65 -28.44
CA CYS A 727 63.64 64.19 -27.10
C CYS A 727 63.21 65.09 -25.90
N VAL A 728 62.58 64.56 -24.84
CA VAL A 728 62.00 65.25 -23.65
C VAL A 728 62.51 64.62 -22.33
N ALA A 729 62.82 65.43 -21.32
CA ALA A 729 63.25 64.95 -19.99
C ALA A 729 62.14 64.15 -19.25
N PRO A 730 62.48 63.23 -18.32
CA PRO A 730 61.49 62.35 -17.74
C PRO A 730 60.72 62.99 -16.59
N VAL A 731 59.41 62.76 -16.52
CA VAL A 731 58.58 63.11 -15.34
C VAL A 731 58.06 61.83 -14.73
N ALA A 732 58.61 61.47 -13.57
CA ALA A 732 58.27 60.23 -12.88
C ALA A 732 56.88 60.32 -12.24
N ASN A 733 56.13 59.22 -12.31
CA ASN A 733 54.87 59.03 -11.60
C ASN A 733 54.91 57.66 -10.91
N ALA A 734 54.91 57.64 -9.58
CA ALA A 734 54.94 56.42 -8.78
C ALA A 734 53.57 55.67 -8.76
N GLY A 735 52.54 56.22 -9.41
CA GLY A 735 51.18 55.68 -9.44
C GLY A 735 50.51 55.69 -8.06
N GLY A 736 49.41 54.94 -7.89
CA GLY A 736 48.67 54.83 -6.63
C GLY A 736 47.74 56.02 -6.32
N PRO A 737 47.18 56.11 -5.09
CA PRO A 737 47.48 55.26 -3.92
C PRO A 737 47.13 53.79 -4.15
N TYR A 738 47.93 52.89 -3.60
CA TYR A 738 47.73 51.45 -3.71
C TYR A 738 47.09 50.90 -2.43
N SER A 739 46.31 49.83 -2.55
CA SER A 739 45.82 49.07 -1.41
C SER A 739 46.13 47.58 -1.61
N VAL A 740 46.57 46.93 -0.55
CA VAL A 740 46.96 45.51 -0.56
C VAL A 740 46.58 44.89 0.77
N ASN A 741 46.15 43.63 0.76
CA ASN A 741 45.87 42.93 2.01
C ASN A 741 47.18 42.50 2.68
N SER A 742 47.16 42.43 4.01
CA SER A 742 48.26 41.92 4.84
C SER A 742 48.82 40.59 4.27
N GLY A 743 50.14 40.55 4.01
CA GLY A 743 50.84 39.37 3.46
C GLY A 743 50.66 39.14 1.94
N ALA A 744 49.85 39.93 1.26
CA ALA A 744 49.68 39.87 -0.19
C ALA A 744 50.67 40.78 -0.92
N SER A 745 50.72 40.66 -2.24
CA SER A 745 51.54 41.53 -3.09
C SER A 745 50.65 42.38 -4.01
N VAL A 746 51.10 43.59 -4.31
CA VAL A 746 50.50 44.49 -5.30
C VAL A 746 51.57 44.95 -6.27
N THR A 747 51.21 45.04 -7.54
CA THR A 747 52.10 45.59 -8.56
C THR A 747 52.08 47.12 -8.48
N LEU A 748 53.25 47.71 -8.24
CA LEU A 748 53.48 49.14 -8.33
C LEU A 748 53.63 49.50 -9.81
N ALA A 749 52.67 50.25 -10.34
CA ALA A 749 52.63 50.70 -11.73
C ALA A 749 53.35 52.05 -11.86
N GLY A 750 54.67 52.02 -11.72
CA GLY A 750 55.52 53.15 -12.01
C GLY A 750 55.47 53.52 -13.49
N SER A 751 55.39 54.81 -13.79
CA SER A 751 55.47 55.33 -15.15
C SER A 751 56.35 56.58 -15.19
N SER A 752 56.81 56.93 -16.38
CA SER A 752 57.48 58.20 -16.62
C SER A 752 57.11 58.69 -18.01
N THR A 753 56.84 59.97 -18.15
CA THR A 753 56.89 60.61 -19.48
C THR A 753 58.35 60.93 -19.83
N GLY A 754 58.63 61.44 -21.03
CA GLY A 754 59.98 61.73 -21.52
C GLY A 754 60.44 60.76 -22.60
N THR A 755 61.60 60.99 -23.18
CA THR A 755 62.10 60.20 -24.32
C THR A 755 62.92 59.02 -23.85
N ALA A 756 62.61 57.85 -24.40
CA ALA A 756 63.31 56.61 -24.12
C ALA A 756 64.77 56.66 -24.64
N PRO A 757 65.72 55.92 -24.03
CA PRO A 757 65.54 54.99 -22.92
C PRO A 757 65.44 55.69 -21.56
N ILE A 758 64.47 55.27 -20.73
CA ILE A 758 64.28 55.71 -19.34
C ILE A 758 64.57 54.52 -18.41
N THR A 759 65.41 54.72 -17.40
CA THR A 759 65.66 53.75 -16.32
C THR A 759 64.85 54.11 -15.09
N PHE A 760 64.36 53.10 -14.36
CA PHE A 760 63.52 53.26 -13.17
C PHE A 760 64.26 52.76 -11.92
N SER A 761 64.02 53.39 -10.77
CA SER A 761 64.58 52.98 -9.49
C SER A 761 63.61 53.29 -8.34
N TRP A 762 63.14 52.24 -7.66
CA TRP A 762 62.36 52.33 -6.42
C TRP A 762 63.28 52.39 -5.20
N ALA A 763 62.90 53.18 -4.20
CA ALA A 763 63.53 53.15 -2.88
C ALA A 763 62.97 52.01 -2.02
N SER A 764 63.82 51.38 -1.20
CA SER A 764 63.38 50.34 -0.26
C SER A 764 62.39 50.92 0.77
N PRO A 765 61.23 50.28 0.99
CA PRO A 765 60.22 50.77 1.92
C PRO A 765 60.62 50.48 3.38
N ILE A 766 60.03 51.23 4.32
CA ILE A 766 60.22 51.02 5.76
C ILE A 766 59.63 49.71 6.29
N ALA A 767 58.68 49.11 5.55
CA ALA A 767 58.03 47.84 5.86
C ALA A 767 57.52 47.17 4.58
N GLY A 768 57.70 45.84 4.47
CA GLY A 768 57.49 45.08 3.23
C GLY A 768 58.73 45.06 2.33
N THR A 769 58.61 44.52 1.12
CA THR A 769 59.71 44.46 0.14
C THR A 769 59.23 44.88 -1.25
N ILE A 770 60.09 45.54 -2.04
CA ILE A 770 59.83 45.83 -3.45
C ILE A 770 60.85 45.06 -4.30
N ALA A 771 60.38 44.29 -5.29
CA ALA A 771 61.27 43.59 -6.22
C ALA A 771 60.69 43.49 -7.65
N PRO A 772 61.50 43.66 -8.71
CA PRO A 772 62.85 44.24 -8.69
C PRO A 772 62.79 45.77 -8.52
N LEU A 773 63.78 46.38 -7.85
CA LEU A 773 63.81 47.83 -7.62
C LEU A 773 64.03 48.64 -8.91
N SER A 774 64.51 48.03 -9.99
CA SER A 774 64.91 48.71 -11.24
C SER A 774 63.83 48.74 -12.33
N SER A 775 62.60 48.28 -12.02
CA SER A 775 61.51 48.15 -12.99
C SER A 775 60.44 49.22 -12.80
N ALA A 776 59.86 49.69 -13.91
CA ALA A 776 58.64 50.51 -13.89
C ALA A 776 57.47 49.74 -13.25
N SER A 777 57.36 48.44 -13.56
CA SER A 777 56.42 47.51 -12.95
C SER A 777 57.16 46.66 -11.92
N ALA A 778 57.14 47.08 -10.66
CA ALA A 778 57.77 46.38 -9.54
C ALA A 778 56.70 45.79 -8.62
N THR A 779 56.97 44.67 -7.96
CA THR A 779 56.01 44.07 -7.01
C THR A 779 56.34 44.51 -5.60
N TYR A 780 55.39 45.15 -4.91
CA TYR A 780 55.45 45.36 -3.47
C TYR A 780 54.79 44.16 -2.77
N THR A 781 55.52 43.51 -1.87
CA THR A 781 54.99 42.46 -0.99
C THR A 781 54.81 43.04 0.41
N ALA A 782 53.55 43.08 0.86
CA ALA A 782 53.17 43.65 2.14
C ALA A 782 53.62 42.76 3.31
N PRO A 783 54.03 43.35 4.44
CA PRO A 783 54.20 42.60 5.68
C PRO A 783 52.83 42.16 6.21
N VAL A 784 52.83 41.18 7.11
CA VAL A 784 51.61 40.76 7.81
C VAL A 784 51.33 41.75 8.95
N VAL A 785 50.14 42.37 8.96
CA VAL A 785 49.75 43.39 9.96
C VAL A 785 48.36 43.12 10.52
N ALA A 786 48.21 43.25 11.84
CA ALA A 786 46.94 43.05 12.56
C ALA A 786 46.00 44.28 12.53
N ALA A 787 46.51 45.44 12.11
CA ALA A 787 45.76 46.69 11.93
C ALA A 787 46.20 47.39 10.64
N GLN A 788 45.31 48.19 10.05
CA GLN A 788 45.60 48.88 8.80
C GLN A 788 46.83 49.79 8.97
N THR A 789 47.80 49.65 8.06
CA THR A 789 49.09 50.37 8.12
C THR A 789 49.35 51.05 6.78
N VAL A 790 49.91 52.26 6.78
CA VAL A 790 50.24 53.01 5.56
C VAL A 790 51.76 53.02 5.36
N VAL A 791 52.23 52.64 4.18
CA VAL A 791 53.67 52.59 3.81
C VAL A 791 53.94 53.53 2.65
N ASN A 792 54.90 54.45 2.81
CA ASN A 792 55.30 55.37 1.74
C ASN A 792 56.34 54.71 0.82
N VAL A 793 56.17 54.89 -0.50
CA VAL A 793 57.08 54.39 -1.54
C VAL A 793 57.46 55.51 -2.51
N SER A 794 58.64 55.44 -3.11
CA SER A 794 59.11 56.47 -4.07
C SER A 794 59.82 55.86 -5.27
N LEU A 795 59.52 56.41 -6.46
CA LEU A 795 60.09 56.03 -7.74
C LEU A 795 60.90 57.17 -8.34
N THR A 796 62.10 56.88 -8.84
CA THR A 796 62.93 57.78 -9.63
C THR A 796 63.05 57.26 -11.07
N ALA A 797 62.83 58.12 -12.06
CA ALA A 797 63.01 57.83 -13.48
C ALA A 797 64.11 58.71 -14.08
N THR A 798 64.98 58.14 -14.92
CA THR A 798 66.16 58.83 -15.49
C THR A 798 66.33 58.51 -16.98
N ASN A 799 66.57 59.52 -17.84
CA ASN A 799 66.99 59.33 -19.23
C ASN A 799 68.20 60.22 -19.56
N SER A 800 68.61 60.24 -20.84
CA SER A 800 69.73 61.05 -21.32
C SER A 800 69.55 62.57 -21.14
N CYS A 801 68.33 63.04 -20.86
CA CYS A 801 67.99 64.45 -20.70
C CYS A 801 67.73 64.87 -19.24
N GLY A 802 67.70 63.95 -18.26
CA GLY A 802 67.55 64.28 -16.84
C GLY A 802 66.93 63.16 -15.99
N SER A 803 66.65 63.45 -14.71
CA SER A 803 65.93 62.56 -13.78
C SER A 803 64.81 63.29 -13.01
N SER A 804 63.80 62.53 -12.58
CA SER A 804 62.66 63.00 -11.79
C SER A 804 62.25 61.95 -10.74
N THR A 805 61.77 62.37 -9.57
CA THR A 805 61.32 61.48 -8.48
C THR A 805 59.89 61.81 -8.07
N ALA A 806 59.07 60.77 -7.82
CA ALA A 806 57.70 60.89 -7.32
C ALA A 806 57.44 59.92 -6.16
N GLY A 807 56.59 60.31 -5.22
CA GLY A 807 56.17 59.51 -4.06
C GLY A 807 54.72 59.02 -4.18
N SER A 808 54.41 57.91 -3.51
CA SER A 808 53.05 57.35 -3.36
C SER A 808 52.92 56.60 -2.04
N THR A 809 51.72 56.12 -1.73
CA THR A 809 51.40 55.38 -0.50
C THR A 809 50.76 54.03 -0.81
N VAL A 810 51.13 53.01 -0.05
CA VAL A 810 50.50 51.69 -0.04
C VAL A 810 49.76 51.50 1.28
N ILE A 811 48.44 51.36 1.22
CA ILE A 811 47.58 51.02 2.36
C ILE A 811 47.55 49.51 2.50
N VAL A 812 48.18 48.99 3.55
CA VAL A 812 48.12 47.57 3.92
C VAL A 812 46.90 47.36 4.81
N ASN A 813 45.88 46.67 4.29
CA ASN A 813 44.68 46.34 5.05
C ASN A 813 44.99 45.30 6.13
N ALA A 814 44.33 45.44 7.28
CA ALA A 814 44.47 44.51 8.40
C ALA A 814 44.13 43.07 7.96
N ALA A 815 44.84 42.09 8.50
CA ALA A 815 44.45 40.69 8.36
C ALA A 815 43.04 40.45 8.95
N LEU A 816 42.30 39.52 8.35
CA LEU A 816 41.03 39.04 8.86
C LEU A 816 41.25 37.84 9.78
N ALA A 817 40.37 37.67 10.78
CA ALA A 817 40.36 36.48 11.60
C ALA A 817 39.90 35.24 10.79
N PRO A 818 40.39 34.03 11.12
CA PRO A 818 39.90 32.80 10.51
C PRO A 818 38.45 32.48 10.94
N THR A 819 37.87 31.44 10.34
CA THR A 819 36.54 30.91 10.70
C THR A 819 36.61 29.40 10.95
N VAL A 820 36.02 28.95 12.06
CA VAL A 820 35.84 27.52 12.38
C VAL A 820 34.56 26.99 11.71
N ASN A 821 34.62 25.79 11.11
CA ASN A 821 33.44 25.13 10.55
C ASN A 821 32.54 24.54 11.66
N PRO A 822 31.20 24.53 11.49
CA PRO A 822 30.28 23.91 12.44
C PRO A 822 30.60 22.42 12.69
N VAL A 823 30.50 21.98 13.94
CA VAL A 823 30.73 20.59 14.35
C VAL A 823 29.45 20.01 14.94
N ALA A 824 28.98 18.89 14.39
CA ALA A 824 27.77 18.22 14.88
C ALA A 824 27.93 17.74 16.34
N PRO A 825 26.84 17.66 17.14
CA PRO A 825 26.88 17.06 18.47
C PRO A 825 27.38 15.60 18.45
N ILE A 826 28.14 15.22 19.48
CA ILE A 826 28.76 13.90 19.63
C ILE A 826 28.09 13.16 20.77
N SER A 827 27.81 11.86 20.61
CA SER A 827 27.25 11.04 21.68
C SER A 827 28.07 9.78 21.89
N VAL A 828 28.41 9.50 23.15
CA VAL A 828 29.22 8.34 23.57
C VAL A 828 28.67 7.75 24.86
N PHE A 829 28.97 6.48 25.13
CA PHE A 829 28.65 5.88 26.42
C PHE A 829 29.71 6.20 27.49
N SER A 830 29.28 6.15 28.76
CA SER A 830 30.12 6.30 29.94
C SER A 830 31.38 5.43 29.85
N GLY A 831 32.55 6.05 30.00
CA GLY A 831 33.86 5.39 29.91
C GLY A 831 34.39 5.13 28.48
N ALA A 832 33.62 5.42 27.42
CA ALA A 832 34.05 5.18 26.04
C ALA A 832 35.03 6.25 25.54
N ALA A 833 35.92 5.86 24.63
CA ALA A 833 36.77 6.80 23.91
C ALA A 833 35.98 7.49 22.78
N GLY A 834 36.24 8.79 22.58
CA GLY A 834 35.66 9.59 21.49
C GLY A 834 36.75 10.36 20.74
N ASN A 835 36.60 10.48 19.43
CA ASN A 835 37.44 11.35 18.60
C ASN A 835 36.62 12.00 17.49
N PHE A 836 36.95 13.24 17.13
CA PHE A 836 36.36 13.95 16.01
C PHE A 836 37.33 15.00 15.46
N THR A 837 37.13 15.39 14.20
CA THR A 837 37.95 16.41 13.54
C THR A 837 37.26 17.77 13.60
N VAL A 838 38.08 18.81 13.73
CA VAL A 838 37.68 20.21 13.57
C VAL A 838 38.47 20.79 12.39
N SER A 839 37.81 21.65 11.61
CA SER A 839 38.41 22.31 10.46
C SER A 839 38.00 23.78 10.44
N GLY A 840 38.79 24.59 9.76
CA GLY A 840 38.57 26.02 9.62
C GLY A 840 39.14 26.54 8.30
N ALA A 841 38.84 27.80 8.01
CA ALA A 841 39.31 28.50 6.83
C ALA A 841 39.86 29.87 7.22
N ASP A 842 40.94 30.30 6.57
CA ASP A 842 41.47 31.66 6.73
C ASP A 842 41.08 32.48 5.49
N PRO A 843 40.31 33.57 5.64
CA PRO A 843 39.79 34.33 4.51
C PRO A 843 40.82 35.29 3.88
N ASN A 844 42.06 35.34 4.37
CA ASN A 844 43.10 36.16 3.77
C ASN A 844 43.61 35.53 2.46
N ILE A 845 44.09 36.36 1.53
CA ILE A 845 44.66 35.91 0.25
C ILE A 845 46.07 36.52 0.15
N PRO A 846 47.16 35.73 0.26
CA PRO A 846 47.19 34.29 0.55
C PRO A 846 46.77 33.97 2.00
N ALA A 847 46.26 32.75 2.22
CA ALA A 847 45.76 32.31 3.52
C ALA A 847 46.86 32.25 4.58
N LEU A 848 46.59 32.81 5.77
CA LEU A 848 47.55 32.94 6.87
C LEU A 848 47.64 31.66 7.72
N THR A 849 48.09 30.57 7.08
CA THR A 849 48.22 29.22 7.67
C THR A 849 49.63 28.96 8.25
N PRO A 850 49.80 27.99 9.18
CA PRO A 850 48.82 27.04 9.72
C PRO A 850 47.86 27.65 10.74
N LEU A 851 46.60 27.20 10.72
CA LEU A 851 45.63 27.47 11.76
C LEU A 851 45.93 26.66 13.02
N THR A 852 45.87 27.30 14.18
CA THR A 852 46.06 26.67 15.48
C THR A 852 44.74 26.63 16.25
N PHE A 853 44.18 25.43 16.45
CA PHE A 853 42.89 25.24 17.13
C PHE A 853 43.04 25.17 18.65
N THR A 854 42.18 25.87 19.36
CA THR A 854 42.02 25.77 20.82
C THR A 854 40.60 25.31 21.12
N VAL A 855 40.47 24.20 21.86
CA VAL A 855 39.18 23.66 22.28
C VAL A 855 39.14 23.61 23.80
N THR A 856 38.08 24.16 24.38
CA THR A 856 37.83 24.14 25.82
C THR A 856 36.52 23.39 26.10
N GLN A 857 36.44 22.75 27.27
CA GLN A 857 35.26 22.02 27.71
C GLN A 857 34.65 22.67 28.96
N ALA A 858 33.32 22.71 29.03
CA ALA A 858 32.53 23.19 30.16
C ALA A 858 31.52 22.10 30.59
N PRO A 859 31.56 21.63 31.85
CA PRO A 859 32.52 21.95 32.90
C PRO A 859 33.96 21.50 32.57
N ALA A 860 34.95 22.22 33.10
CA ALA A 860 36.36 21.90 32.83
C ALA A 860 36.75 20.54 33.45
N GLY A 861 37.49 19.73 32.70
CA GLY A 861 38.01 18.43 33.17
C GLY A 861 36.99 17.28 33.19
N THR A 862 35.78 17.46 32.64
CA THR A 862 34.76 16.40 32.62
C THR A 862 35.11 15.27 31.65
N LEU A 863 35.58 15.59 30.45
CA LEU A 863 36.16 14.63 29.51
C LEU A 863 37.63 14.41 29.88
N LEU A 864 37.99 13.13 30.05
CA LEU A 864 39.33 12.68 30.44
C LEU A 864 40.21 12.52 29.20
N ASN A 865 41.54 12.54 29.36
CA ASN A 865 42.50 12.43 28.25
C ASN A 865 42.20 13.38 27.07
N PHE A 866 41.62 14.54 27.38
CA PHE A 866 41.17 15.51 26.39
C PHE A 866 42.38 16.16 25.72
N THR A 867 42.56 15.88 24.43
CA THR A 867 43.73 16.26 23.64
C THR A 867 43.29 16.87 22.32
N VAL A 868 44.00 17.92 21.89
CA VAL A 868 43.82 18.58 20.59
C VAL A 868 45.12 18.44 19.80
N THR A 869 45.10 17.57 18.80
CA THR A 869 46.25 17.32 17.92
C THR A 869 46.09 18.16 16.65
N GLN A 870 46.99 19.11 16.41
CA GLN A 870 46.92 19.98 15.23
C GLN A 870 47.23 19.19 13.94
N ASN A 871 46.40 19.37 12.92
CA ASN A 871 46.54 18.77 11.58
C ASN A 871 46.72 19.90 10.55
N PRO A 872 47.93 20.47 10.41
CA PRO A 872 48.16 21.60 9.52
C PRO A 872 47.87 21.25 8.05
N PRO A 873 47.45 22.21 7.21
CA PRO A 873 47.42 23.65 7.51
C PRO A 873 46.12 24.20 8.14
N THR A 874 45.01 23.45 8.16
CA THR A 874 43.66 24.01 8.46
C THR A 874 42.76 23.15 9.36
N GLY A 875 43.29 22.15 10.08
CA GLY A 875 42.48 21.31 10.96
C GLY A 875 43.15 20.89 12.26
N ALA A 876 42.39 20.21 13.11
CA ALA A 876 42.87 19.49 14.29
C ALA A 876 41.97 18.28 14.60
N THR A 877 42.49 17.31 15.33
CA THR A 877 41.72 16.19 15.88
C THR A 877 41.56 16.38 17.38
N VAL A 878 40.32 16.34 17.87
CA VAL A 878 39.99 16.33 19.30
C VAL A 878 39.75 14.88 19.71
N SER A 879 40.48 14.41 20.72
CA SER A 879 40.36 13.06 21.27
C SER A 879 40.13 13.13 22.78
N PHE A 880 39.28 12.26 23.30
CA PHE A 880 38.96 12.21 24.72
C PHE A 880 38.47 10.82 25.15
N THR A 881 38.34 10.63 26.46
CA THR A 881 37.63 9.52 27.09
C THR A 881 36.47 10.09 27.90
N ALA A 882 35.25 9.63 27.63
CA ALA A 882 34.09 10.01 28.43
C ALA A 882 34.31 9.59 29.89
N PRO A 883 33.88 10.40 30.85
CA PRO A 883 33.95 10.02 32.26
C PRO A 883 33.09 8.78 32.50
N THR A 884 33.48 8.01 33.52
CA THR A 884 32.61 7.00 34.09
C THR A 884 31.53 7.70 34.92
N LEU A 885 30.27 7.57 34.49
CA LEU A 885 29.15 8.11 35.23
C LEU A 885 28.89 7.26 36.49
N PRO A 886 28.46 7.86 37.61
CA PRO A 886 27.99 7.16 38.79
C PRO A 886 27.00 6.02 38.48
N ILE A 887 27.14 4.92 39.22
CA ILE A 887 26.27 3.74 39.11
C ILE A 887 24.80 4.17 39.33
N GLY A 888 23.95 3.92 38.34
CA GLY A 888 22.53 4.24 38.37
C GLY A 888 22.17 5.69 38.02
N GLN A 889 23.09 6.47 37.45
CA GLN A 889 22.74 7.75 36.81
C GLN A 889 21.94 7.48 35.52
N VAL A 890 20.74 8.04 35.41
CA VAL A 890 19.84 7.82 34.25
C VAL A 890 19.79 9.00 33.27
N VAL A 891 20.24 10.18 33.71
CA VAL A 891 20.30 11.37 32.87
C VAL A 891 21.70 11.49 32.25
N PRO A 892 21.81 11.59 30.91
CA PRO A 892 23.09 11.83 30.25
C PRO A 892 23.79 13.11 30.77
N THR A 893 25.12 13.07 30.84
CA THR A 893 25.92 14.27 31.15
C THR A 893 26.31 14.95 29.85
N VAL A 894 25.97 16.23 29.70
CA VAL A 894 26.32 17.00 28.49
C VAL A 894 27.50 17.90 28.80
N VAL A 895 28.58 17.77 28.02
CA VAL A 895 29.75 18.65 28.07
C VAL A 895 29.72 19.57 26.86
N GLN A 896 29.73 20.87 27.08
CA GLN A 896 29.81 21.86 26.01
C GLN A 896 31.26 22.10 25.65
N LEU A 897 31.59 21.99 24.37
CA LEU A 897 32.89 22.30 23.81
C LEU A 897 32.84 23.65 23.11
N THR A 898 33.79 24.52 23.41
CA THR A 898 33.99 25.81 22.73
C THR A 898 35.27 25.75 21.91
N ILE A 899 35.14 25.89 20.60
CA ILE A 899 36.21 25.77 19.60
C ILE A 899 36.53 27.15 19.05
N THR A 900 37.81 27.49 19.00
CA THR A 900 38.35 28.67 18.32
C THR A 900 39.60 28.26 17.55
N ASP A 901 39.96 29.02 16.52
CA ASP A 901 41.22 28.87 15.80
C ASP A 901 41.93 30.23 15.66
N ARG A 902 43.25 30.16 15.45
CA ARG A 902 44.12 31.33 15.32
C ARG A 902 45.01 31.21 14.08
N ASN A 903 45.13 32.29 13.33
CA ASN A 903 46.01 32.36 12.15
C ASN A 903 47.42 32.89 12.50
N THR A 904 48.30 32.97 11.52
CA THR A 904 49.68 33.47 11.70
C THR A 904 49.80 34.99 11.89
N ALA A 905 48.70 35.75 11.76
CA ALA A 905 48.58 37.18 12.14
C ALA A 905 48.09 37.36 13.60
N PRO A 906 48.40 36.39 14.46
CA PRO A 906 47.73 36.15 15.74
C PRO A 906 46.24 36.53 15.92
N LEU A 907 45.37 36.46 14.90
CA LEU A 907 43.94 36.78 15.05
C LEU A 907 43.12 35.52 15.36
N THR A 908 42.19 35.63 16.32
CA THR A 908 41.33 34.52 16.78
C THR A 908 39.93 34.62 16.18
N SER A 909 39.37 33.50 15.74
CA SER A 909 38.01 33.42 15.21
C SER A 909 36.92 33.60 16.27
N ALA A 910 35.68 33.77 15.80
CA ALA A 910 34.50 33.63 16.64
C ALA A 910 34.38 32.18 17.15
N SER A 911 33.93 32.02 18.40
CA SER A 911 33.76 30.72 19.02
C SER A 911 32.62 29.91 18.39
N VAL A 912 32.88 28.64 18.07
CA VAL A 912 31.87 27.65 17.68
C VAL A 912 31.64 26.68 18.83
N THR A 913 30.39 26.42 19.18
CA THR A 913 30.03 25.48 20.24
C THR A 913 29.50 24.16 19.68
N THR A 914 29.92 23.05 20.28
CA THR A 914 29.32 21.72 20.07
C THR A 914 29.19 21.01 21.40
N SER A 915 28.43 19.92 21.48
CA SER A 915 28.20 19.19 22.73
C SER A 915 28.62 17.73 22.62
N VAL A 916 29.24 17.22 23.68
CA VAL A 916 29.45 15.79 23.89
C VAL A 916 28.44 15.30 24.94
N THR A 917 27.51 14.45 24.51
CA THR A 917 26.54 13.80 25.38
C THR A 917 27.06 12.44 25.81
N VAL A 918 27.36 12.31 27.10
CA VAL A 918 27.82 11.08 27.75
C VAL A 918 26.60 10.35 28.32
N ASN A 919 26.22 9.26 27.66
CA ASN A 919 25.09 8.43 28.08
C ASN A 919 25.55 7.42 29.14
N PRO A 920 24.71 7.11 30.14
CA PRO A 920 25.00 5.98 31.04
C PRO A 920 25.04 4.67 30.26
N LEU A 921 25.80 3.69 30.77
CA LEU A 921 25.82 2.35 30.19
C LEU A 921 24.44 1.70 30.38
N PRO A 922 23.93 0.99 29.35
CA PRO A 922 22.75 0.15 29.54
C PRO A 922 22.97 -0.88 30.63
N ASP A 923 21.98 -1.05 31.49
CA ASP A 923 21.95 -2.15 32.45
C ASP A 923 21.48 -3.44 31.79
N VAL A 924 21.79 -4.57 32.43
CA VAL A 924 21.34 -5.89 31.99
C VAL A 924 20.25 -6.34 32.93
N ILE A 925 19.07 -6.61 32.39
CA ILE A 925 17.92 -7.03 33.16
C ILE A 925 17.82 -8.56 33.08
N THR A 926 17.63 -9.21 34.22
CA THR A 926 17.39 -10.66 34.29
C THR A 926 16.10 -10.92 35.04
N VAL A 927 15.12 -11.52 34.36
CA VAL A 927 13.88 -11.94 35.01
C VAL A 927 14.11 -13.29 35.68
N THR A 928 13.93 -13.34 37.00
CA THR A 928 14.20 -14.52 37.82
C THR A 928 12.94 -15.32 38.12
N ALA A 929 11.76 -14.68 38.12
CA ALA A 929 10.48 -15.35 38.24
C ALA A 929 9.34 -14.55 37.59
N ALA A 930 8.42 -15.26 36.95
CA ALA A 930 7.16 -14.74 36.44
C ALA A 930 6.02 -15.70 36.82
N GLU A 931 5.20 -15.34 37.80
CA GLU A 931 4.09 -16.15 38.32
C GLU A 931 2.74 -15.48 38.00
N TYR A 932 1.80 -16.24 37.46
CA TYR A 932 0.41 -15.81 37.31
C TYR A 932 -0.53 -16.65 38.18
N ARG A 933 -1.45 -16.00 38.89
CA ARG A 933 -2.49 -16.64 39.71
C ARG A 933 -3.85 -16.44 39.08
N THR A 934 -4.41 -17.50 38.51
CA THR A 934 -5.63 -17.43 37.70
C THR A 934 -6.87 -17.10 38.54
N GLY A 935 -7.01 -17.67 39.74
CA GLY A 935 -8.15 -17.39 40.64
C GLY A 935 -8.18 -15.97 41.23
N LYS A 936 -7.11 -15.17 41.05
CA LYS A 936 -6.99 -13.79 41.53
C LYS A 936 -6.66 -12.77 40.45
N GLN A 937 -6.52 -13.20 39.19
CA GLN A 937 -6.02 -12.37 38.07
C GLN A 937 -4.78 -11.56 38.44
N ARG A 938 -3.79 -12.23 39.04
CA ARG A 938 -2.65 -11.56 39.67
C ARG A 938 -1.34 -11.98 39.00
N LEU A 939 -0.61 -11.01 38.47
CA LEU A 939 0.72 -11.19 37.88
C LEU A 939 1.79 -10.73 38.87
N ILE A 940 2.76 -11.61 39.13
CA ILE A 940 3.89 -11.35 40.02
C ILE A 940 5.17 -11.59 39.24
N LEU A 941 5.96 -10.55 39.02
CA LEU A 941 7.25 -10.62 38.35
C LEU A 941 8.37 -10.27 39.32
N THR A 942 9.48 -10.97 39.21
CA THR A 942 10.71 -10.71 39.94
C THR A 942 11.87 -10.62 38.96
N ALA A 943 12.65 -9.56 39.03
CA ALA A 943 13.78 -9.30 38.16
C ALA A 943 14.96 -8.71 38.94
N THR A 944 16.16 -8.82 38.38
CA THR A 944 17.37 -8.15 38.82
C THR A 944 17.91 -7.26 37.70
N SER A 945 18.61 -6.20 38.07
CA SER A 945 19.39 -5.37 37.14
C SER A 945 20.86 -5.50 37.51
N SER A 946 21.75 -5.48 36.51
CA SER A 946 23.20 -5.36 36.73
C SER A 946 23.59 -4.05 37.42
N VAL A 947 22.69 -3.08 37.46
CA VAL A 947 22.84 -1.79 38.15
C VAL A 947 21.89 -1.73 39.34
N ASN A 948 22.44 -1.95 40.54
CA ASN A 948 21.67 -1.87 41.78
C ASN A 948 21.62 -0.41 42.29
N SER A 949 20.60 0.33 41.86
CA SER A 949 20.39 1.72 42.26
C SER A 949 18.90 2.07 42.33
N PRO A 950 18.45 2.87 43.32
CA PRO A 950 17.04 3.28 43.44
C PRO A 950 16.57 4.20 42.30
N ASN A 951 17.50 4.75 41.51
CA ASN A 951 17.16 5.58 40.35
C ASN A 951 16.83 4.75 39.11
N VAL A 952 17.17 3.46 39.10
CA VAL A 952 16.83 2.55 38.01
C VAL A 952 15.39 2.09 38.18
N VAL A 953 14.59 2.33 37.16
CA VAL A 953 13.16 2.00 37.14
C VAL A 953 12.95 0.96 36.06
N LEU A 954 12.53 -0.23 36.46
CA LEU A 954 12.09 -1.27 35.54
C LEU A 954 10.60 -1.11 35.25
N LYS A 955 10.23 -1.25 33.99
CA LYS A 955 8.84 -1.22 33.53
C LYS A 955 8.52 -2.44 32.67
N LEU A 956 7.44 -3.12 33.02
CA LEU A 956 6.83 -4.13 32.16
C LEU A 956 6.30 -3.45 30.89
N GLN A 957 6.68 -3.99 29.74
CA GLN A 957 6.22 -3.54 28.44
C GLN A 957 4.86 -4.15 28.11
N PRO A 958 4.11 -3.57 27.13
CA PRO A 958 2.91 -4.19 26.62
C PRO A 958 3.17 -5.64 26.16
N TYR A 959 2.25 -6.54 26.49
CA TYR A 959 2.40 -7.97 26.25
C TYR A 959 1.16 -8.60 25.65
N LEU A 960 1.34 -9.72 24.93
CA LEU A 960 0.24 -10.48 24.36
C LEU A 960 -0.45 -11.32 25.44
N THR A 961 -1.77 -11.23 25.53
CA THR A 961 -2.58 -12.03 26.45
C THR A 961 -2.92 -13.40 25.85
N THR A 962 -3.38 -14.34 26.68
CA THR A 962 -3.90 -15.64 26.21
C THR A 962 -5.05 -15.52 25.20
N THR A 963 -5.71 -14.36 25.12
CA THR A 963 -6.78 -14.06 24.16
C THR A 963 -6.28 -13.44 22.84
N GLY A 964 -4.97 -13.26 22.68
CA GLY A 964 -4.37 -12.70 21.45
C GLY A 964 -4.44 -11.18 21.34
N THR A 965 -4.89 -10.48 22.39
CA THR A 965 -4.88 -9.02 22.48
C THR A 965 -3.60 -8.51 23.14
N VAL A 966 -3.10 -7.34 22.72
CA VAL A 966 -1.97 -6.68 23.39
C VAL A 966 -2.50 -5.89 24.57
N TYR A 967 -2.08 -6.28 25.77
CA TYR A 967 -2.37 -5.56 27.00
C TYR A 967 -1.24 -4.57 27.32
N ASN A 968 -1.60 -3.31 27.53
CA ASN A 968 -0.66 -2.30 28.03
C ASN A 968 -0.78 -2.20 29.56
N PRO A 969 0.25 -2.60 30.34
CA PRO A 969 0.21 -2.55 31.80
C PRO A 969 0.36 -1.14 32.37
N ASP A 970 0.67 -0.12 31.56
CA ASP A 970 0.84 1.26 32.02
C ASP A 970 -0.47 1.88 32.54
N PRO A 971 -0.53 2.33 33.82
CA PRO A 971 -1.70 3.02 34.35
C PRO A 971 -2.17 4.23 33.54
N ALA A 972 -1.25 4.96 32.90
CA ALA A 972 -1.60 6.09 32.04
C ALA A 972 -2.35 5.65 30.76
N ALA A 973 -2.20 4.39 30.36
CA ALA A 973 -2.92 3.75 29.25
C ALA A 973 -4.11 2.88 29.70
N GLY A 974 -4.52 2.99 30.97
CA GLY A 974 -5.62 2.21 31.56
C GLY A 974 -5.22 0.83 32.11
N GLY A 975 -3.92 0.53 32.20
CA GLY A 975 -3.39 -0.69 32.79
C GLY A 975 -3.39 -0.69 34.33
N VAL A 976 -3.12 -1.85 34.95
CA VAL A 976 -3.18 -2.02 36.41
C VAL A 976 -1.83 -1.77 37.11
N GLY A 977 -0.76 -1.52 36.36
CA GLY A 977 0.58 -1.23 36.91
C GLY A 977 1.69 -1.89 36.10
N ASN A 978 2.72 -1.10 35.77
CA ASN A 978 3.89 -1.57 35.03
C ASN A 978 5.23 -1.33 35.74
N VAL A 979 5.26 -0.53 36.81
CA VAL A 979 6.51 -0.13 37.49
C VAL A 979 6.88 -1.12 38.59
N PHE A 980 8.11 -1.64 38.55
CA PHE A 980 8.61 -2.52 39.59
C PHE A 980 9.05 -1.73 40.83
N THR A 981 8.85 -2.31 42.01
CA THR A 981 9.38 -1.80 43.28
C THR A 981 10.71 -2.48 43.60
N LEU A 982 11.74 -1.70 43.92
CA LEU A 982 13.06 -2.21 44.32
C LEU A 982 13.11 -2.46 45.83
N ALA A 983 13.51 -3.67 46.23
CA ALA A 983 13.84 -4.01 47.61
C ALA A 983 15.06 -4.96 47.66
N ALA A 984 16.09 -4.60 48.42
CA ALA A 984 17.30 -5.41 48.62
C ALA A 984 17.98 -5.93 47.31
N GLY A 985 17.98 -5.12 46.25
CA GLY A 985 18.60 -5.47 44.95
C GLY A 985 17.71 -6.30 44.02
N VAL A 986 16.46 -6.56 44.42
CA VAL A 986 15.47 -7.30 43.64
C VAL A 986 14.32 -6.37 43.29
N TYR A 987 13.95 -6.37 42.00
CA TYR A 987 12.79 -5.65 41.49
C TYR A 987 11.60 -6.58 41.48
N THR A 988 10.50 -6.17 42.09
CA THR A 988 9.25 -6.94 42.12
C THR A 988 8.11 -6.11 41.56
N LEU A 989 7.32 -6.70 40.67
CA LEU A 989 6.03 -6.17 40.22
C LEU A 989 4.96 -7.13 40.74
N ASP A 990 3.97 -6.60 41.45
CA ASP A 990 2.87 -7.39 41.99
C ASP A 990 1.57 -6.65 41.72
N VAL A 991 0.83 -7.10 40.70
CA VAL A 991 -0.35 -6.41 40.18
C VAL A 991 -1.54 -7.34 40.09
N VAL A 992 -2.70 -6.83 40.50
CA VAL A 992 -3.98 -7.55 40.54
C VAL A 992 -4.90 -6.95 39.47
N GLY A 993 -5.60 -7.80 38.73
CA GLY A 993 -6.44 -7.44 37.59
C GLY A 993 -5.71 -7.41 36.24
N ALA A 994 -4.44 -7.83 36.19
CA ALA A 994 -3.70 -7.95 34.93
C ALA A 994 -4.19 -9.18 34.16
N PRO A 995 -4.48 -9.09 32.84
CA PRO A 995 -4.83 -10.25 32.03
C PRO A 995 -3.70 -11.28 31.95
N GLU A 996 -4.06 -12.55 31.81
CA GLU A 996 -3.09 -13.65 31.73
C GLU A 996 -2.18 -13.49 30.50
N PRO A 997 -0.85 -13.44 30.68
CA PRO A 997 0.10 -13.45 29.57
C PRO A 997 0.00 -14.74 28.75
N ALA A 998 0.15 -14.64 27.42
CA ALA A 998 0.21 -15.82 26.56
C ALA A 998 1.34 -16.77 26.99
N VAL A 999 1.20 -18.07 26.73
CA VAL A 999 2.25 -19.07 26.99
C VAL A 999 3.11 -19.31 25.73
N PRO A 1000 4.39 -19.70 25.86
CA PRO A 1000 5.26 -20.01 24.70
C PRO A 1000 4.61 -21.01 23.71
N PRO A 1001 4.87 -20.92 22.38
CA PRO A 1001 6.01 -20.24 21.74
C PRO A 1001 5.86 -18.73 21.55
N ALA A 1002 4.72 -18.12 21.90
CA ALA A 1002 4.60 -16.67 21.98
C ALA A 1002 5.60 -16.13 23.03
N ARG A 1003 6.36 -15.11 22.64
CA ARG A 1003 7.33 -14.37 23.48
C ARG A 1003 6.56 -13.21 24.14
N PRO A 1004 5.88 -13.41 25.28
CA PRO A 1004 4.73 -12.59 25.64
C PRO A 1004 5.16 -11.29 26.30
N MET A 1005 6.06 -11.35 27.29
CA MET A 1005 6.38 -10.23 28.17
C MET A 1005 7.83 -9.79 28.01
N ASP A 1006 8.07 -8.50 28.23
CA ASP A 1006 9.38 -7.88 28.22
C ASP A 1006 9.47 -6.79 29.29
N VAL A 1007 10.63 -6.60 29.90
CA VAL A 1007 10.91 -5.61 30.93
C VAL A 1007 12.05 -4.73 30.45
N LYS A 1008 11.82 -3.42 30.46
CA LYS A 1008 12.83 -2.43 30.10
C LYS A 1008 13.13 -1.50 31.26
N SER A 1009 14.36 -1.00 31.32
CA SER A 1009 14.78 -0.02 32.30
C SER A 1009 14.82 1.39 31.71
N ASN A 1010 14.84 2.38 32.58
CA ASN A 1010 15.20 3.76 32.23
C ASN A 1010 16.72 3.98 31.99
N LEU A 1011 17.52 2.91 31.96
CA LEU A 1011 18.91 2.91 31.49
C LEU A 1011 19.06 2.30 30.08
N ASN A 1012 17.95 1.99 29.40
CA ASN A 1012 17.92 1.28 28.12
C ASN A 1012 18.36 -0.19 28.19
N GLY A 1013 18.30 -0.81 29.38
CA GLY A 1013 18.35 -2.26 29.52
C GLY A 1013 17.05 -2.90 29.05
N ASP A 1014 17.18 -4.12 28.53
CA ASP A 1014 16.10 -4.91 27.96
C ASP A 1014 16.30 -6.36 28.43
N SER A 1015 15.27 -6.97 29.02
CA SER A 1015 15.35 -8.37 29.47
C SER A 1015 15.34 -9.36 28.30
N GLY A 1016 14.94 -8.91 27.11
CA GLY A 1016 14.44 -9.75 26.05
C GLY A 1016 13.10 -10.36 26.43
N ALA A 1017 12.41 -10.94 25.45
CA ALA A 1017 11.10 -11.52 25.73
C ALA A 1017 11.20 -12.82 26.56
N PHE A 1018 10.39 -12.91 27.61
CA PHE A 1018 10.32 -14.04 28.54
C PHE A 1018 8.88 -14.47 28.79
N GLY A 1019 8.67 -15.76 29.05
CA GLY A 1019 7.36 -16.34 29.38
C GLY A 1019 7.10 -16.47 30.88
N LEU A 1020 5.91 -16.95 31.23
CA LEU A 1020 5.59 -17.34 32.60
C LEU A 1020 6.46 -18.51 33.05
N THR A 1021 7.03 -18.40 34.25
CA THR A 1021 7.78 -19.49 34.89
C THR A 1021 6.88 -20.39 35.73
N ARG A 1022 5.70 -19.92 36.14
CA ARG A 1022 4.75 -20.68 36.97
C ARG A 1022 3.32 -20.16 36.84
N ILE A 1023 2.34 -21.06 36.80
CA ILE A 1023 0.90 -20.74 36.88
C ILE A 1023 0.32 -21.46 38.12
N ARG A 1024 -0.54 -20.77 38.89
CA ARG A 1024 -1.28 -21.35 40.02
C ARG A 1024 -2.75 -20.98 39.94
N GLN A 1025 -3.63 -21.88 40.39
CA GLN A 1025 -5.05 -21.57 40.59
C GLN A 1025 -5.27 -20.72 41.84
#